data_AF-A0A0D5ZI48-F1
#
_entry.id   AF-A0A0D5ZI48-F1
#
_cell.length_a   1.000
_cell.length_b   1.000
_cell.length_c   1.000
_cell.angle_alpha   90.00
_cell.angle_beta   90.00
_cell.angle_gamma   90.00
#
_symmetry.space_group_name_H-M   'P 1'
#
loop_
_entity.id
_entity.type
_entity.pdbx_description
1 polymer ?
#
loop_
_entity_poly.entity_id
_entity_poly.type
_entity_poly.pdbx_seq_one_letter_code
_entity_poly.pdbx_strand_id
1 'polypeptide(L)'
;MNGKENNEKNSVEPSVGPVKRPAGGKSSGKWIAVIIALLAVIGVLGGVLATHYTAPQSSPPSATLSSQLGAINQNSTYTTNITATKTFQNATVYFGDGTSELLSYSGSNTLQVKHVYKNPGEYYIFADINYGSSQGYFMEPVKVNPDFPNAQYAYRSLSVDPISSSPQLVNNLSNIFTPGSHTVLDFLPAVGGGSYQIVEQTLTMSNSTSTVSQQNVPYVYNLQSKGYVIPIQSVAYGGLKTGIYSLEVNTTTAPVNTTQTVVTTVQKNVVMNFTANQNYTAASGTRLANISMAEMQFLRTNVTYAAGSGVNYTTPSTLYLGTMANITVENGTVTYKNETGTTFQVTAGNTATLNASTELSLVKGTNLTFNTKTTTQLNDTHTTSLFYGANTSVTVDNGTVIKFISAASNVSVTYTLEGTTTIPLNNGQYDSSRTITTTYFIDFPVVSSVSQQTATSTSFTNAEPQYSGGYNTLDPAVAYYTADSEILYNTLLPLDTYNGTSTSSFIPLLAAKLPSASNGGVNTNWQNSSTNPGQPNQLTTPSGVKYNYTVAPGTNYTFYINNNTKFANGDNTTAWDVMYSLTRDILFAAGSPGTPGWIIAQYLLPGNLYVSNTFYNITQNMTVDNSTNSITFHFQTPMSQELVYQIFEGPGTSIMDAKWLEAHGAGINWTPKGFQDYKAYGNQANYNIYVQNHVMPDGPYKISYIVPGSQVTLAANPDFVSPGPWYPTPSISRINILYSSSNQQAYLLLKSGQAQNAVLSTQYWNQTQDMVNSGQLSTYGFSTLGIYFFTYNLFVNTSILHSIYSQANLPASFFMNPNVRKAFSYAFNYSEYFDYQVGNKIYNTTFFSPYVGMLPPGMLYNQTEQQMISSGTPVINANGKEPFQISQAKKYLNYFLHGTSTAGQTDVGNLMNVTYSNGKVLYNNKQLVVPLFVPTNYPSVLAGATTWSKDLAQIMPGASFPVISIPFTDVIAYTAQNQNPMPVGWAAWYPDYPYPTDYLLPLSLPTNGSLFMGADQFTPYFVGNMSAYIHNTTEAAQMGQIISAYNNGTDNSTNPALAKKWFHVTNGLAVNTTMRVYIGQQHNHWTISSKISSSDMTNYQGNTMIADTYLLLYNLLSYSTT
;
A
#
# COMPACT_ATOMS: atom_id res chain seq x y z
N MET A 1 30.87 40.11 -27.23
CA MET A 1 30.67 40.36 -28.67
C MET A 1 30.99 39.08 -29.43
N ASN A 2 30.41 38.87 -30.61
CA ASN A 2 30.61 37.68 -31.45
C ASN A 2 32.01 37.68 -32.09
N GLY A 3 32.58 36.57 -32.60
CA GLY A 3 32.14 35.17 -32.70
C GLY A 3 32.68 34.49 -33.98
N LYS A 4 32.37 33.19 -34.23
CA LYS A 4 32.65 32.40 -35.47
C LYS A 4 34.16 32.16 -35.79
N GLU A 5 34.62 31.23 -36.65
CA GLU A 5 34.08 30.02 -37.34
C GLU A 5 35.26 29.12 -37.80
N ASN A 6 35.03 27.86 -38.22
CA ASN A 6 35.97 27.13 -39.12
C ASN A 6 35.37 25.87 -39.80
N ASN A 7 36.08 25.30 -40.79
CA ASN A 7 35.50 24.65 -41.99
C ASN A 7 35.87 23.17 -42.32
N GLU A 8 35.40 22.71 -43.50
CA GLU A 8 35.21 21.34 -44.02
C GLU A 8 36.42 20.50 -44.53
N LYS A 9 36.18 19.16 -44.62
CA LYS A 9 36.47 18.14 -45.69
C LYS A 9 37.85 18.00 -46.41
N ASN A 10 38.25 16.73 -46.60
CA ASN A 10 38.88 16.01 -47.77
C ASN A 10 39.25 14.55 -47.28
N SER A 11 39.65 13.49 -48.01
CA SER A 11 39.63 12.93 -49.41
C SER A 11 40.19 11.46 -49.32
N VAL A 12 40.28 10.51 -50.28
CA VAL A 12 40.05 10.33 -51.75
C VAL A 12 39.58 8.84 -52.00
N GLU A 13 39.56 8.32 -53.25
CA GLU A 13 39.29 6.91 -53.64
C GLU A 13 40.32 6.43 -54.72
N PRO A 14 40.66 5.11 -54.86
CA PRO A 14 40.21 4.31 -56.03
C PRO A 14 40.11 2.76 -55.82
N SER A 15 39.76 2.01 -56.89
CA SER A 15 39.22 0.62 -56.89
C SER A 15 40.17 -0.55 -57.27
N VAL A 16 39.92 -1.77 -56.74
CA VAL A 16 40.38 -3.09 -57.29
C VAL A 16 39.38 -4.23 -56.96
N GLY A 17 39.31 -5.30 -57.76
CA GLY A 17 38.76 -6.64 -57.45
C GLY A 17 39.23 -7.68 -58.49
N PRO A 18 38.78 -8.97 -58.50
CA PRO A 18 37.99 -9.74 -57.51
C PRO A 18 38.69 -11.06 -57.05
N VAL A 19 38.21 -11.73 -55.98
CA VAL A 19 38.70 -13.07 -55.53
C VAL A 19 37.52 -14.02 -55.19
N LYS A 20 37.76 -15.34 -55.22
CA LYS A 20 36.76 -16.42 -55.40
C LYS A 20 36.04 -16.92 -54.12
N ARG A 21 34.81 -17.43 -54.32
CA ARG A 21 34.09 -18.38 -53.42
C ARG A 21 34.64 -19.81 -53.52
N PRO A 22 34.44 -20.63 -52.47
CA PRO A 22 33.50 -21.77 -52.52
C PRO A 22 32.38 -21.61 -51.47
N ALA A 23 31.12 -22.07 -51.57
CA ALA A 23 30.41 -23.04 -52.42
C ALA A 23 30.84 -24.52 -52.25
N GLY A 24 30.00 -25.45 -51.78
CA GLY A 24 28.64 -25.32 -51.21
C GLY A 24 27.93 -26.68 -51.10
N GLY A 25 27.16 -26.92 -50.03
CA GLY A 25 26.48 -28.20 -49.76
C GLY A 25 25.05 -28.02 -49.24
N LYS A 26 24.09 -28.74 -49.84
CA LYS A 26 22.64 -28.72 -49.51
C LYS A 26 22.42 -29.43 -48.15
N SER A 27 21.35 -29.18 -47.38
CA SER A 27 19.98 -28.83 -47.80
C SER A 27 19.13 -28.16 -46.71
N SER A 28 18.30 -27.19 -47.10
CA SER A 28 17.15 -26.71 -46.32
C SER A 28 15.91 -26.65 -47.24
N GLY A 29 14.82 -27.33 -46.87
CA GLY A 29 13.68 -27.46 -47.80
C GLY A 29 12.37 -28.08 -47.28
N LYS A 30 12.26 -28.42 -45.98
CA LYS A 30 11.01 -28.94 -45.38
C LYS A 30 10.39 -28.06 -44.30
N TRP A 31 11.15 -27.17 -43.67
CA TRP A 31 10.64 -26.28 -42.61
C TRP A 31 9.91 -25.03 -43.12
N ILE A 32 10.32 -24.48 -44.26
CA ILE A 32 9.69 -23.27 -44.85
C ILE A 32 8.27 -23.58 -45.36
N ALA A 33 8.03 -24.79 -45.88
CA ALA A 33 6.72 -25.18 -46.41
C ALA A 33 5.61 -25.19 -45.34
N VAL A 34 5.92 -25.59 -44.10
CA VAL A 34 4.96 -25.62 -42.99
C VAL A 34 4.61 -24.21 -42.52
N ILE A 35 5.60 -23.30 -42.47
CA ILE A 35 5.39 -21.90 -42.08
C ILE A 35 4.55 -21.17 -43.14
N ILE A 36 4.83 -21.38 -44.43
CA ILE A 36 4.01 -20.81 -45.52
C ILE A 36 2.61 -21.42 -45.53
N ALA A 37 2.44 -22.71 -45.20
CA ALA A 37 1.11 -23.32 -45.09
C ALA A 37 0.28 -22.73 -43.92
N LEU A 38 0.87 -22.52 -42.73
CA LEU A 38 0.16 -21.85 -41.62
C LEU A 38 -0.22 -20.40 -41.98
N LEU A 39 0.71 -19.64 -42.58
CA LEU A 39 0.43 -18.27 -43.02
C LEU A 39 -0.64 -18.21 -44.13
N ALA A 40 -0.70 -19.22 -45.01
CA ALA A 40 -1.77 -19.33 -46.01
C ALA A 40 -3.14 -19.66 -45.38
N VAL A 41 -3.20 -20.52 -44.36
CA VAL A 41 -4.47 -20.83 -43.66
C VAL A 41 -4.98 -19.61 -42.88
N ILE A 42 -4.09 -18.86 -42.21
CA ILE A 42 -4.45 -17.58 -41.55
C ILE A 42 -4.88 -16.55 -42.61
N GLY A 43 -4.17 -16.45 -43.74
CA GLY A 43 -4.52 -15.56 -44.85
C GLY A 43 -5.87 -15.87 -45.51
N VAL A 44 -6.34 -17.13 -45.46
CA VAL A 44 -7.64 -17.53 -46.01
C VAL A 44 -8.82 -17.18 -45.08
N LEU A 45 -8.64 -17.14 -43.75
CA LEU A 45 -9.66 -16.54 -42.86
C LEU A 45 -9.66 -15.00 -42.95
N GLY A 46 -8.49 -14.37 -43.10
CA GLY A 46 -8.40 -12.92 -43.30
C GLY A 46 -9.05 -12.42 -44.60
N GLY A 47 -9.25 -13.30 -45.59
CA GLY A 47 -9.75 -12.95 -46.92
C GLY A 47 -11.25 -12.63 -47.02
N VAL A 48 -12.05 -12.83 -45.96
CA VAL A 48 -13.53 -12.77 -46.04
C VAL A 48 -14.17 -11.55 -45.34
N LEU A 49 -13.40 -10.80 -44.54
CA LEU A 49 -13.89 -9.60 -43.82
C LEU A 49 -13.32 -8.26 -44.32
N ALA A 50 -12.47 -8.27 -45.36
CA ALA A 50 -11.80 -7.08 -45.87
C ALA A 50 -12.67 -6.16 -46.79
N THR A 51 -13.99 -6.37 -46.85
CA THR A 51 -14.88 -5.75 -47.87
C THR A 51 -15.79 -4.63 -47.36
N HIS A 52 -15.57 -4.09 -46.16
CA HIS A 52 -16.39 -3.00 -45.58
C HIS A 52 -15.64 -1.68 -45.30
N TYR A 53 -14.46 -1.48 -45.88
CA TYR A 53 -13.85 -0.15 -46.01
C TYR A 53 -14.18 0.48 -47.36
N THR A 54 -15.38 1.05 -47.46
CA THR A 54 -15.69 2.07 -48.48
C THR A 54 -14.93 3.37 -48.20
N ALA A 55 -14.90 4.28 -49.20
CA ALA A 55 -14.18 5.55 -49.14
C ALA A 55 -14.51 6.39 -47.88
N PRO A 56 -13.59 7.25 -47.40
CA PRO A 56 -13.76 7.99 -46.15
C PRO A 56 -15.07 8.79 -46.14
N GLN A 57 -15.95 8.47 -45.18
CA GLN A 57 -17.15 9.28 -44.94
C GLN A 57 -16.75 10.71 -44.55
N SER A 58 -17.45 11.70 -45.10
CA SER A 58 -17.23 13.12 -44.85
C SER A 58 -17.54 13.58 -43.41
N SER A 59 -17.96 12.66 -42.55
CA SER A 59 -18.13 12.85 -41.11
C SER A 59 -17.92 11.48 -40.44
N PRO A 60 -16.84 11.27 -39.68
CA PRO A 60 -16.62 10.01 -38.97
C PRO A 60 -17.64 9.85 -37.81
N PRO A 61 -18.04 8.61 -37.44
CA PRO A 61 -19.25 8.42 -36.63
C PRO A 61 -19.06 8.80 -35.16
N SER A 62 -19.99 9.58 -34.63
CA SER A 62 -20.06 9.96 -33.21
C SER A 62 -20.48 8.80 -32.32
N ALA A 63 -19.84 8.65 -31.17
CA ALA A 63 -20.21 7.66 -30.16
C ALA A 63 -21.09 8.28 -29.06
N THR A 64 -22.11 7.54 -28.62
CA THR A 64 -22.90 7.87 -27.42
C THR A 64 -22.21 7.30 -26.19
N LEU A 65 -21.72 8.14 -25.28
CA LEU A 65 -21.21 7.69 -23.99
C LEU A 65 -22.34 7.64 -22.96
N SER A 66 -22.49 6.50 -22.29
CA SER A 66 -23.42 6.32 -21.17
C SER A 66 -23.18 7.34 -20.07
N SER A 67 -24.23 7.73 -19.37
CA SER A 67 -24.13 8.45 -18.10
C SER A 67 -23.93 7.51 -16.91
N GLN A 68 -24.07 6.20 -17.10
CA GLN A 68 -23.74 5.20 -16.10
C GLN A 68 -22.23 4.89 -16.13
N LEU A 69 -21.71 4.49 -14.98
CA LEU A 69 -20.45 3.76 -14.88
C LEU A 69 -20.77 2.43 -14.19
N GLY A 70 -20.42 1.32 -14.83
CA GLY A 70 -20.43 0.03 -14.16
C GLY A 70 -19.32 -0.05 -13.12
N ALA A 71 -19.63 -0.59 -11.95
CA ALA A 71 -18.63 -0.98 -10.96
C ALA A 71 -19.07 -2.29 -10.31
N ILE A 72 -18.24 -3.32 -10.42
CA ILE A 72 -18.43 -4.65 -9.84
C ILE A 72 -17.11 -5.20 -9.30
N ASN A 73 -17.17 -6.27 -8.52
CA ASN A 73 -15.99 -7.08 -8.23
C ASN A 73 -15.83 -8.15 -9.32
N GLN A 74 -14.60 -8.64 -9.54
CA GLN A 74 -14.36 -9.77 -10.45
C GLN A 74 -15.26 -10.98 -10.15
N ASN A 75 -15.50 -11.80 -11.17
CA ASN A 75 -16.45 -12.93 -11.17
C ASN A 75 -17.94 -12.57 -10.92
N SER A 76 -18.26 -11.30 -10.66
CA SER A 76 -19.66 -10.83 -10.57
C SER A 76 -20.26 -10.61 -11.96
N THR A 77 -21.59 -10.69 -12.06
CA THR A 77 -22.31 -10.38 -13.32
C THR A 77 -22.64 -8.89 -13.38
N TYR A 78 -22.07 -8.17 -14.34
CA TYR A 78 -22.56 -6.84 -14.70
C TYR A 78 -23.80 -6.96 -15.60
N THR A 79 -24.76 -6.04 -15.48
CA THR A 79 -25.97 -5.98 -16.31
C THR A 79 -26.27 -4.52 -16.65
N THR A 80 -26.47 -4.23 -17.93
CA THR A 80 -26.78 -2.88 -18.43
C THR A 80 -27.82 -2.91 -19.57
N ASN A 81 -28.33 -1.74 -19.97
CA ASN A 81 -29.36 -1.55 -20.98
C ASN A 81 -28.90 -0.55 -22.07
N ILE A 82 -28.29 -1.07 -23.14
CA ILE A 82 -27.82 -0.27 -24.28
C ILE A 82 -29.02 0.18 -25.12
N THR A 83 -29.25 1.49 -25.26
CA THR A 83 -30.36 2.04 -26.04
C THR A 83 -29.88 2.66 -27.35
N ALA A 84 -30.24 2.04 -28.46
CA ALA A 84 -29.99 2.51 -29.81
C ALA A 84 -30.84 3.74 -30.16
N THR A 85 -30.30 4.66 -30.96
CA THR A 85 -30.95 5.95 -31.28
C THR A 85 -32.15 5.83 -32.22
N LYS A 86 -32.29 4.68 -32.89
CA LYS A 86 -33.35 4.34 -33.86
C LYS A 86 -33.40 2.81 -34.01
N THR A 87 -34.36 2.30 -34.78
CA THR A 87 -34.45 0.87 -35.13
C THR A 87 -33.19 0.40 -35.86
N PHE A 88 -32.60 -0.71 -35.39
CA PHE A 88 -31.37 -1.31 -35.91
C PHE A 88 -31.62 -2.74 -36.43
N GLN A 89 -30.61 -3.37 -37.03
CA GLN A 89 -30.67 -4.76 -37.50
C GLN A 89 -30.02 -5.71 -36.47
N ASN A 90 -28.78 -5.41 -36.10
CA ASN A 90 -28.03 -6.08 -35.05
C ASN A 90 -27.04 -5.10 -34.40
N ALA A 91 -26.47 -5.49 -33.26
CA ALA A 91 -25.37 -4.79 -32.60
C ALA A 91 -24.33 -5.80 -32.12
N THR A 92 -23.05 -5.53 -32.35
CA THR A 92 -21.95 -6.31 -31.76
C THR A 92 -21.46 -5.59 -30.53
N VAL A 93 -21.60 -6.21 -29.36
CA VAL A 93 -21.15 -5.65 -28.09
C VAL A 93 -19.82 -6.32 -27.72
N TYR A 94 -18.77 -5.53 -27.58
CA TYR A 94 -17.46 -5.94 -27.10
C TYR A 94 -17.34 -5.57 -25.62
N PHE A 95 -16.75 -6.45 -24.82
CA PHE A 95 -16.66 -6.27 -23.36
C PHE A 95 -15.29 -5.80 -22.87
N GLY A 96 -14.31 -5.65 -23.77
CA GLY A 96 -12.94 -5.21 -23.43
C GLY A 96 -11.99 -6.37 -23.12
N ASP A 97 -12.44 -7.35 -22.34
CA ASP A 97 -11.69 -8.57 -21.96
C ASP A 97 -11.42 -9.58 -23.12
N GLY A 98 -11.47 -9.11 -24.37
CA GLY A 98 -11.36 -9.92 -25.58
C GLY A 98 -12.64 -10.66 -25.97
N THR A 99 -13.73 -10.59 -25.19
CA THR A 99 -15.01 -11.23 -25.52
C THR A 99 -16.01 -10.27 -26.18
N SER A 100 -16.97 -10.84 -26.92
CA SER A 100 -18.02 -10.09 -27.61
C SER A 100 -19.29 -10.91 -27.86
N GLU A 101 -20.46 -10.26 -27.85
CA GLU A 101 -21.77 -10.84 -28.15
C GLU A 101 -22.42 -10.14 -29.37
N LEU A 102 -23.07 -10.91 -30.26
CA LEU A 102 -23.84 -10.38 -31.40
C LEU A 102 -25.35 -10.45 -31.09
N LEU A 103 -25.96 -9.29 -30.86
CA LEU A 103 -27.37 -9.16 -30.50
C LEU A 103 -28.20 -8.71 -31.71
N SER A 104 -29.23 -9.48 -32.05
CA SER A 104 -30.20 -9.13 -33.12
C SER A 104 -31.34 -8.25 -32.60
N TYR A 105 -31.94 -7.44 -33.47
CA TYR A 105 -33.09 -6.60 -33.11
C TYR A 105 -34.29 -7.42 -32.61
N SER A 106 -34.72 -7.16 -31.38
CA SER A 106 -35.76 -7.91 -30.65
C SER A 106 -37.16 -7.28 -30.70
N GLY A 107 -37.35 -6.24 -31.52
CA GLY A 107 -38.54 -5.37 -31.47
C GLY A 107 -38.42 -4.21 -30.49
N SER A 108 -37.31 -4.12 -29.74
CA SER A 108 -36.97 -3.02 -28.84
C SER A 108 -35.72 -2.29 -29.33
N ASN A 109 -35.69 -0.96 -29.21
CA ASN A 109 -34.46 -0.19 -29.44
C ASN A 109 -33.48 -0.29 -28.25
N THR A 110 -33.91 -0.86 -27.12
CA THR A 110 -33.07 -1.12 -25.95
C THR A 110 -32.73 -2.60 -25.85
N LEU A 111 -31.43 -2.90 -25.79
CA LEU A 111 -30.82 -4.22 -25.55
C LEU A 111 -30.38 -4.33 -24.09
N GLN A 112 -30.84 -5.36 -23.38
CA GLN A 112 -30.21 -5.74 -22.12
C GLN A 112 -28.98 -6.60 -22.42
N VAL A 113 -27.85 -6.26 -21.79
CA VAL A 113 -26.56 -6.96 -21.95
C VAL A 113 -26.07 -7.43 -20.58
N LYS A 114 -25.44 -8.60 -20.52
CA LYS A 114 -24.89 -9.20 -19.29
C LYS A 114 -23.53 -9.81 -19.53
N HIS A 115 -22.57 -9.55 -18.64
CA HIS A 115 -21.23 -10.12 -18.74
C HIS A 115 -20.63 -10.46 -17.38
N VAL A 116 -19.69 -11.40 -17.35
CA VAL A 116 -18.95 -11.83 -16.16
C VAL A 116 -17.45 -11.67 -16.40
N TYR A 117 -16.90 -10.57 -15.89
CA TYR A 117 -15.49 -10.24 -15.98
C TYR A 117 -14.67 -11.08 -14.99
N LYS A 118 -13.70 -11.85 -15.48
CA LYS A 118 -12.88 -12.74 -14.64
C LYS A 118 -11.65 -12.07 -14.04
N ASN A 119 -11.14 -11.04 -14.71
CA ASN A 119 -9.95 -10.30 -14.31
C ASN A 119 -10.37 -8.88 -13.89
N PRO A 120 -9.62 -8.22 -12.99
CA PRO A 120 -9.83 -6.82 -12.68
C PRO A 120 -9.39 -5.92 -13.85
N GLY A 121 -9.98 -4.72 -13.91
CA GLY A 121 -9.65 -3.78 -14.98
C GLY A 121 -10.54 -2.56 -15.07
N GLU A 122 -10.17 -1.69 -16.02
CA GLU A 122 -10.90 -0.53 -16.51
C GLU A 122 -11.35 -0.82 -17.94
N TYR A 123 -12.57 -1.34 -18.06
CA TYR A 123 -13.12 -1.82 -19.32
C TYR A 123 -14.07 -0.80 -19.95
N TYR A 124 -14.33 -0.96 -21.25
CA TYR A 124 -15.40 -0.31 -21.98
C TYR A 124 -16.29 -1.34 -22.67
N ILE A 125 -17.56 -1.39 -22.26
CA ILE A 125 -18.61 -2.00 -23.07
C ILE A 125 -18.81 -1.12 -24.29
N PHE A 126 -18.38 -1.62 -25.45
CA PHE A 126 -18.44 -0.91 -26.73
C PHE A 126 -19.42 -1.64 -27.64
N ALA A 127 -20.53 -1.00 -28.03
CA ALA A 127 -21.51 -1.56 -28.95
C ALA A 127 -21.41 -0.89 -30.33
N ASP A 128 -21.09 -1.68 -31.36
CA ASP A 128 -21.21 -1.30 -32.77
C ASP A 128 -22.61 -1.64 -33.26
N ILE A 129 -23.46 -0.62 -33.43
CA ILE A 129 -24.89 -0.77 -33.72
C ILE A 129 -25.14 -0.53 -35.21
N ASN A 130 -25.55 -1.59 -35.90
CA ASN A 130 -25.79 -1.60 -37.34
C ASN A 130 -27.24 -1.22 -37.67
N TYR A 131 -27.43 -0.03 -38.22
CA TYR A 131 -28.73 0.48 -38.68
C TYR A 131 -29.01 0.19 -40.17
N GLY A 132 -28.28 -0.75 -40.79
CA GLY A 132 -28.42 -1.18 -42.18
C GLY A 132 -27.75 -0.26 -43.20
N SER A 133 -27.92 1.06 -43.07
CA SER A 133 -27.29 2.07 -43.94
C SER A 133 -26.28 2.98 -43.23
N SER A 134 -26.06 2.76 -41.93
CA SER A 134 -25.13 3.52 -41.09
C SER A 134 -24.76 2.70 -39.85
N GLN A 135 -23.52 2.75 -39.40
CA GLN A 135 -23.16 2.36 -38.03
C GLN A 135 -23.46 3.50 -37.05
N GLY A 136 -23.50 3.18 -35.76
CA GLY A 136 -23.33 4.15 -34.68
C GLY A 136 -22.87 3.44 -33.41
N TYR A 137 -22.04 4.12 -32.62
CA TYR A 137 -21.37 3.51 -31.47
C TYR A 137 -22.03 3.91 -30.17
N PHE A 138 -22.15 2.97 -29.23
CA PHE A 138 -22.43 3.25 -27.82
C PHE A 138 -21.27 2.76 -26.98
N MET A 139 -20.92 3.51 -25.93
CA MET A 139 -19.82 3.20 -25.01
C MET A 139 -20.31 3.34 -23.59
N GLU A 140 -19.99 2.38 -22.74
CA GLU A 140 -20.22 2.46 -21.29
C GLU A 140 -18.97 1.97 -20.56
N PRO A 141 -18.34 2.79 -19.72
CA PRO A 141 -17.22 2.35 -18.91
C PRO A 141 -17.72 1.35 -17.87
N VAL A 142 -16.91 0.33 -17.60
CA VAL A 142 -17.16 -0.68 -16.56
C VAL A 142 -15.87 -0.97 -15.83
N LYS A 143 -15.89 -0.70 -14.53
CA LYS A 143 -14.80 -1.02 -13.62
C LYS A 143 -15.02 -2.38 -12.97
N VAL A 144 -13.95 -3.18 -12.94
CA VAL A 144 -13.91 -4.45 -12.22
C VAL A 144 -12.83 -4.37 -11.15
N ASN A 145 -13.26 -4.30 -9.89
CA ASN A 145 -12.37 -4.34 -8.75
C ASN A 145 -11.75 -5.75 -8.63
N PRO A 146 -10.46 -5.87 -8.24
CA PRO A 146 -9.88 -7.15 -7.89
C PRO A 146 -10.57 -7.73 -6.66
N ASP A 147 -10.57 -9.05 -6.52
CA ASP A 147 -10.74 -9.66 -5.21
C ASP A 147 -9.46 -9.35 -4.42
N PHE A 148 -9.55 -8.39 -3.50
CA PHE A 148 -8.37 -7.81 -2.84
C PHE A 148 -7.61 -8.88 -2.03
N PRO A 149 -6.26 -8.91 -2.11
CA PRO A 149 -5.61 -10.20 -2.33
C PRO A 149 -4.98 -10.85 -1.10
N ASN A 150 -4.81 -12.17 -1.21
CA ASN A 150 -3.90 -12.98 -0.40
C ASN A 150 -2.49 -12.34 -0.33
N ALA A 151 -1.83 -12.40 0.82
CA ALA A 151 -0.51 -11.86 1.15
C ALA A 151 0.70 -12.50 0.39
N GLN A 152 0.47 -13.00 -0.82
CA GLN A 152 1.41 -13.73 -1.69
C GLN A 152 1.49 -13.15 -3.11
N TYR A 153 0.59 -12.23 -3.52
CA TYR A 153 0.66 -11.62 -4.84
C TYR A 153 0.16 -10.17 -4.87
N ALA A 154 0.46 -9.50 -5.98
CA ALA A 154 0.13 -8.10 -6.25
C ALA A 154 -0.51 -7.97 -7.63
N TYR A 155 -1.40 -6.99 -7.79
CA TYR A 155 -1.79 -6.43 -9.08
C TYR A 155 -1.01 -5.13 -9.33
N ARG A 156 -0.95 -4.72 -10.59
CA ARG A 156 -0.42 -3.41 -10.97
C ARG A 156 -1.15 -2.90 -12.21
N SER A 157 -1.55 -1.64 -12.17
CA SER A 157 -2.20 -0.94 -13.29
C SER A 157 -1.27 0.15 -13.85
N LEU A 158 -1.69 0.83 -14.90
CA LEU A 158 -1.06 2.03 -15.44
C LEU A 158 -2.12 3.12 -15.61
N SER A 159 -1.75 4.39 -15.43
CA SER A 159 -2.64 5.53 -15.68
C SER A 159 -2.16 6.32 -16.89
N VAL A 160 -3.09 6.93 -17.65
CA VAL A 160 -2.71 7.85 -18.72
C VAL A 160 -2.03 9.08 -18.12
N ASP A 161 -0.81 9.39 -18.56
CA ASP A 161 -0.19 10.70 -18.33
C ASP A 161 -0.85 11.73 -19.26
N PRO A 162 -1.61 12.73 -18.75
CA PRO A 162 -2.23 13.76 -19.57
C PRO A 162 -1.25 14.86 -20.04
N ILE A 163 0.01 14.84 -19.60
CA ILE A 163 1.07 15.75 -20.07
C ILE A 163 1.61 15.26 -21.41
N SER A 164 1.98 13.97 -21.48
CA SER A 164 2.66 13.37 -22.65
C SER A 164 1.70 12.58 -23.58
N SER A 165 0.40 12.59 -23.29
CA SER A 165 -0.64 12.03 -24.17
C SER A 165 -1.35 13.09 -25.01
N SER A 166 -2.05 12.64 -26.05
CA SER A 166 -3.04 13.47 -26.74
C SER A 166 -4.23 13.80 -25.83
N PRO A 167 -4.94 14.94 -26.04
CA PRO A 167 -6.16 15.25 -25.31
C PRO A 167 -7.23 14.16 -25.46
N GLN A 168 -7.88 13.80 -24.35
CA GLN A 168 -8.98 12.84 -24.33
C GLN A 168 -10.32 13.54 -24.62
N LEU A 169 -11.30 12.80 -25.15
CA LEU A 169 -12.51 13.38 -25.74
C LEU A 169 -13.61 13.83 -24.76
N VAL A 170 -13.54 13.41 -23.50
CA VAL A 170 -14.59 13.69 -22.49
C VAL A 170 -14.00 14.33 -21.24
N ASN A 171 -12.97 13.71 -20.69
CA ASN A 171 -12.09 14.22 -19.64
C ASN A 171 -10.78 13.40 -19.69
N ASN A 172 -9.73 13.82 -18.99
CA ASN A 172 -8.43 13.13 -18.99
C ASN A 172 -8.41 11.84 -18.14
N LEU A 173 -9.58 11.36 -17.71
CA LEU A 173 -9.80 10.14 -16.91
C LEU A 173 -10.67 9.12 -17.67
N SER A 174 -10.91 9.38 -18.96
CA SER A 174 -11.85 8.60 -19.77
C SER A 174 -11.17 7.53 -20.61
N ASN A 175 -9.87 7.66 -20.87
CA ASN A 175 -9.10 6.83 -21.80
C ASN A 175 -9.63 6.87 -23.25
N ILE A 176 -10.54 7.81 -23.58
CA ILE A 176 -11.14 7.97 -24.92
C ILE A 176 -10.32 8.95 -25.76
N PHE A 177 -9.80 8.53 -26.90
CA PHE A 177 -8.93 9.33 -27.78
C PHE A 177 -9.48 9.52 -29.20
N THR A 178 -8.84 10.40 -29.99
CA THR A 178 -9.16 10.59 -31.41
C THR A 178 -8.27 9.73 -32.32
N PRO A 179 -8.70 9.36 -33.54
CA PRO A 179 -7.85 8.66 -34.49
C PRO A 179 -6.64 9.50 -34.87
N GLY A 180 -5.44 8.92 -34.72
CA GLY A 180 -4.14 9.59 -34.85
C GLY A 180 -3.48 9.95 -33.53
N SER A 181 -4.20 9.88 -32.40
CA SER A 181 -3.63 10.14 -31.07
C SER A 181 -2.46 9.23 -30.69
N HIS A 182 -1.73 9.69 -29.67
CA HIS A 182 -0.77 8.93 -28.88
C HIS A 182 -1.16 8.99 -27.40
N THR A 183 -0.75 7.99 -26.63
CA THR A 183 -0.90 7.93 -25.18
C THR A 183 0.39 7.45 -24.53
N VAL A 184 0.74 8.06 -23.41
CA VAL A 184 1.78 7.62 -22.49
C VAL A 184 1.08 7.15 -21.22
N LEU A 185 1.49 5.98 -20.72
CA LEU A 185 0.93 5.36 -19.53
C LEU A 185 2.01 5.26 -18.45
N ASP A 186 1.80 5.94 -17.32
CA ASP A 186 2.65 5.86 -16.13
C ASP A 186 2.35 4.55 -15.37
N PHE A 187 3.37 3.84 -14.91
CA PHE A 187 3.17 2.67 -14.07
C PHE A 187 2.80 3.06 -12.65
N LEU A 188 1.62 2.64 -12.21
CA LEU A 188 1.13 2.94 -10.86
C LEU A 188 1.88 2.12 -9.78
N PRO A 189 1.80 2.51 -8.50
CA PRO A 189 2.21 1.65 -7.39
C PRO A 189 1.47 0.31 -7.41
N ALA A 190 2.15 -0.74 -6.94
CA ALA A 190 1.56 -2.08 -6.85
C ALA A 190 0.59 -2.15 -5.67
N VAL A 191 -0.49 -2.92 -5.80
CA VAL A 191 -1.48 -3.12 -4.72
C VAL A 191 -1.81 -4.59 -4.56
N GLY A 192 -1.90 -5.02 -3.30
CA GLY A 192 -1.52 -6.37 -2.92
C GLY A 192 0.00 -6.51 -2.85
N GLY A 193 0.45 -7.49 -2.08
CA GLY A 193 1.87 -7.73 -1.84
C GLY A 193 2.17 -7.87 -0.35
N GLY A 194 2.10 -9.10 0.14
CA GLY A 194 2.71 -9.46 1.42
C GLY A 194 4.18 -9.86 1.21
N SER A 195 4.50 -11.12 1.51
CA SER A 195 5.90 -11.61 1.54
C SER A 195 6.61 -11.74 0.18
N TYR A 196 5.92 -11.51 -0.95
CA TYR A 196 6.46 -11.69 -2.31
C TYR A 196 6.62 -10.33 -3.01
N GLN A 197 7.69 -10.16 -3.80
CA GLN A 197 7.95 -8.95 -4.58
C GLN A 197 7.56 -9.17 -6.05
N ILE A 198 7.24 -8.10 -6.80
CA ILE A 198 7.12 -8.18 -8.27
C ILE A 198 8.52 -8.35 -8.86
N VAL A 199 8.69 -9.34 -9.72
CA VAL A 199 9.97 -9.70 -10.34
C VAL A 199 9.97 -9.60 -11.88
N GLU A 200 8.80 -9.51 -12.50
CA GLU A 200 8.60 -9.29 -13.94
C GLU A 200 7.20 -8.70 -14.20
N GLN A 201 7.03 -7.94 -15.29
CA GLN A 201 5.72 -7.69 -15.90
C GLN A 201 5.78 -7.88 -17.42
N THR A 202 4.65 -8.21 -18.04
CA THR A 202 4.47 -8.21 -19.50
C THR A 202 3.23 -7.41 -19.86
N LEU A 203 3.37 -6.48 -20.80
CA LEU A 203 2.31 -5.64 -21.34
C LEU A 203 1.91 -6.15 -22.72
N THR A 204 0.64 -6.49 -22.93
CA THR A 204 0.11 -6.93 -24.23
C THR A 204 -1.03 -6.01 -24.66
N MET A 205 -0.78 -5.13 -25.62
CA MET A 205 -1.80 -4.28 -26.23
C MET A 205 -2.46 -5.03 -27.39
N SER A 206 -3.79 -5.07 -27.39
CA SER A 206 -4.62 -5.71 -28.41
C SER A 206 -5.66 -4.73 -28.97
N ASN A 207 -6.28 -5.09 -30.10
CA ASN A 207 -7.53 -4.50 -30.58
C ASN A 207 -8.48 -5.63 -31.02
N SER A 208 -9.70 -5.27 -31.44
CA SER A 208 -10.75 -6.21 -31.87
C SER A 208 -10.42 -7.11 -33.08
N THR A 209 -9.21 -7.04 -33.64
CA THR A 209 -8.76 -7.87 -34.78
C THR A 209 -7.42 -8.59 -34.55
N SER A 210 -6.55 -8.09 -33.66
CA SER A 210 -5.18 -8.61 -33.50
C SER A 210 -4.45 -8.03 -32.28
N THR A 211 -3.39 -8.72 -31.84
CA THR A 211 -2.37 -8.14 -30.95
C THR A 211 -1.63 -7.00 -31.67
N VAL A 212 -1.59 -5.83 -31.04
CA VAL A 212 -0.96 -4.61 -31.58
C VAL A 212 0.50 -4.53 -31.16
N SER A 213 0.82 -4.90 -29.93
CA SER A 213 2.21 -4.99 -29.42
C SER A 213 2.29 -5.82 -28.16
N GLN A 214 3.46 -6.43 -27.90
CA GLN A 214 3.78 -7.08 -26.64
C GLN A 214 5.17 -6.62 -26.16
N GLN A 215 5.31 -6.32 -24.88
CA GLN A 215 6.54 -5.77 -24.28
C GLN A 215 6.77 -6.38 -22.89
N ASN A 216 7.93 -7.00 -22.66
CA ASN A 216 8.37 -7.38 -21.30
C ASN A 216 9.02 -6.18 -20.63
N VAL A 217 8.67 -5.97 -19.36
CA VAL A 217 9.13 -4.86 -18.53
C VAL A 217 10.23 -5.39 -17.61
N PRO A 218 11.50 -5.00 -17.82
CA PRO A 218 12.59 -5.51 -17.00
C PRO A 218 12.48 -4.96 -15.57
N TYR A 219 12.67 -5.81 -14.57
CA TYR A 219 12.84 -5.41 -13.18
C TYR A 219 14.28 -5.69 -12.74
N VAL A 220 14.83 -4.84 -11.87
CA VAL A 220 16.23 -4.91 -11.42
C VAL A 220 16.25 -4.99 -9.90
N TYR A 221 17.01 -5.93 -9.34
CA TYR A 221 17.17 -6.03 -7.89
C TYR A 221 18.12 -4.94 -7.35
N ASN A 222 17.64 -4.11 -6.43
CA ASN A 222 18.39 -3.04 -5.81
C ASN A 222 18.95 -3.51 -4.45
N LEU A 223 20.28 -3.46 -4.31
CA LEU A 223 21.02 -3.89 -3.12
C LEU A 223 20.78 -3.01 -1.88
N GLN A 224 20.40 -1.74 -2.06
CA GLN A 224 20.16 -0.79 -0.96
C GLN A 224 18.76 -0.98 -0.35
N SER A 225 17.73 -1.02 -1.20
CA SER A 225 16.35 -1.28 -0.75
C SER A 225 16.04 -2.76 -0.50
N LYS A 226 16.96 -3.67 -0.88
CA LYS A 226 16.79 -5.14 -0.81
C LYS A 226 15.55 -5.64 -1.55
N GLY A 227 15.22 -4.98 -2.66
CA GLY A 227 14.02 -5.30 -3.43
C GLY A 227 14.14 -5.03 -4.92
N TYR A 228 13.30 -5.72 -5.68
CA TYR A 228 13.15 -5.48 -7.12
C TYR A 228 12.46 -4.14 -7.39
N VAL A 229 13.04 -3.36 -8.31
CA VAL A 229 12.53 -2.06 -8.76
C VAL A 229 12.38 -2.03 -10.28
N ILE A 230 11.39 -1.28 -10.76
CA ILE A 230 11.23 -1.00 -12.19
C ILE A 230 12.16 0.17 -12.60
N PRO A 231 12.95 0.05 -13.68
CA PRO A 231 13.88 1.08 -14.14
C PRO A 231 13.23 2.10 -15.09
N ILE A 232 12.01 1.85 -15.55
CA ILE A 232 11.19 2.75 -16.37
C ILE A 232 9.94 3.16 -15.59
N GLN A 233 9.46 4.40 -15.79
CA GLN A 233 8.26 4.89 -15.09
C GLN A 233 7.02 4.96 -15.99
N SER A 234 7.19 4.87 -17.32
CA SER A 234 6.07 4.89 -18.26
C SER A 234 6.36 4.13 -19.57
N VAL A 235 5.30 3.88 -20.35
CA VAL A 235 5.36 3.32 -21.72
C VAL A 235 4.51 4.16 -22.67
N ALA A 236 4.82 4.14 -23.97
CA ALA A 236 4.17 4.99 -24.97
C ALA A 236 3.61 4.19 -26.15
N TYR A 237 2.41 4.56 -26.60
CA TYR A 237 1.71 4.02 -27.76
C TYR A 237 1.26 5.17 -28.67
N GLY A 238 1.35 5.02 -30.00
CA GLY A 238 1.14 6.13 -30.93
C GLY A 238 0.51 5.75 -32.26
N GLY A 239 -0.18 6.71 -32.89
CA GLY A 239 -0.80 6.54 -34.19
C GLY A 239 -2.10 5.74 -34.16
N LEU A 240 -2.80 5.73 -33.03
CA LEU A 240 -4.03 4.98 -32.75
C LEU A 240 -5.06 5.11 -33.88
N LYS A 241 -5.78 4.03 -34.19
CA LYS A 241 -6.82 3.97 -35.24
C LYS A 241 -8.20 3.86 -34.60
N THR A 242 -9.26 4.18 -35.35
CA THR A 242 -10.63 4.02 -34.86
C THR A 242 -10.90 2.57 -34.44
N GLY A 243 -11.44 2.37 -33.25
CA GLY A 243 -11.71 1.05 -32.66
C GLY A 243 -11.56 1.05 -31.14
N ILE A 244 -11.67 -0.13 -30.52
CA ILE A 244 -11.30 -0.35 -29.11
C ILE A 244 -9.93 -1.03 -29.04
N TYR A 245 -9.07 -0.52 -28.17
CA TYR A 245 -7.83 -1.18 -27.75
C TYR A 245 -7.98 -1.67 -26.31
N SER A 246 -7.35 -2.78 -25.98
CA SER A 246 -7.26 -3.28 -24.61
C SER A 246 -5.82 -3.68 -24.26
N LEU A 247 -5.32 -3.17 -23.14
CA LEU A 247 -4.00 -3.46 -22.60
C LEU A 247 -4.10 -4.46 -21.44
N GLU A 248 -3.59 -5.66 -21.69
CA GLU A 248 -3.41 -6.71 -20.70
C GLU A 248 -2.07 -6.51 -19.96
N VAL A 249 -2.13 -6.30 -18.65
CA VAL A 249 -1.00 -6.06 -17.75
C VAL A 249 -0.76 -7.29 -16.89
N ASN A 250 0.12 -8.19 -17.35
CA ASN A 250 0.51 -9.36 -16.57
C ASN A 250 1.64 -9.01 -15.59
N THR A 251 1.45 -9.34 -14.31
CA THR A 251 2.36 -8.98 -13.21
C THR A 251 2.75 -10.21 -12.41
N THR A 252 4.05 -10.53 -12.39
CA THR A 252 4.57 -11.77 -11.78
C THR A 252 5.26 -11.47 -10.45
N THR A 253 4.77 -12.07 -9.35
CA THR A 253 5.34 -11.96 -8.01
C THR A 253 5.98 -13.27 -7.53
N ALA A 254 7.08 -13.17 -6.79
CA ALA A 254 7.80 -14.31 -6.22
C ALA A 254 8.48 -13.96 -4.87
N PRO A 255 8.79 -14.95 -4.01
CA PRO A 255 9.58 -14.72 -2.80
C PRO A 255 11.07 -14.60 -3.16
N VAL A 256 11.73 -13.60 -2.59
CA VAL A 256 13.12 -13.22 -2.89
C VAL A 256 14.03 -13.55 -1.70
N ASN A 257 15.29 -13.94 -1.96
CA ASN A 257 16.28 -14.29 -0.92
C ASN A 257 15.85 -15.43 0.02
N THR A 258 14.97 -16.33 -0.45
CA THR A 258 14.42 -17.46 0.34
C THR A 258 15.15 -18.77 0.06
N THR A 259 14.67 -19.89 0.61
CA THR A 259 15.23 -21.23 0.38
C THR A 259 14.40 -21.97 -0.67
N GLN A 260 14.98 -22.26 -1.84
CA GLN A 260 14.32 -22.99 -2.93
C GLN A 260 14.55 -24.50 -2.81
N THR A 261 13.52 -25.30 -3.14
CA THR A 261 13.65 -26.77 -3.24
C THR A 261 14.01 -27.18 -4.67
N VAL A 262 15.04 -28.00 -4.82
CA VAL A 262 15.55 -28.48 -6.12
C VAL A 262 15.56 -30.01 -6.15
N VAL A 263 15.06 -30.58 -7.24
CA VAL A 263 15.08 -32.03 -7.52
C VAL A 263 16.16 -32.32 -8.55
N THR A 264 16.91 -33.41 -8.37
CA THR A 264 17.99 -33.84 -9.27
C THR A 264 17.90 -35.33 -9.58
N THR A 265 18.14 -35.69 -10.84
CA THR A 265 18.14 -37.08 -11.32
C THR A 265 19.55 -37.50 -11.74
N VAL A 266 20.08 -38.58 -11.17
CA VAL A 266 21.40 -39.13 -11.49
C VAL A 266 21.24 -40.50 -12.16
N GLN A 267 21.89 -40.68 -13.31
CA GLN A 267 21.93 -41.96 -14.02
C GLN A 267 23.34 -42.58 -14.01
N LYS A 268 23.42 -43.90 -13.78
CA LYS A 268 24.66 -44.68 -13.85
C LYS A 268 24.48 -45.87 -14.78
N ASN A 269 25.34 -45.98 -15.80
CA ASN A 269 25.38 -47.12 -16.72
C ASN A 269 26.51 -48.08 -16.34
N VAL A 270 26.24 -49.39 -16.39
CA VAL A 270 27.21 -50.48 -16.14
C VAL A 270 26.95 -51.60 -17.16
N VAL A 271 28.01 -52.13 -17.79
CA VAL A 271 27.90 -53.30 -18.68
C VAL A 271 28.22 -54.56 -17.87
N MET A 272 27.39 -55.60 -18.01
CA MET A 272 27.50 -56.87 -17.26
C MET A 272 27.38 -58.08 -18.18
N ASN A 273 27.93 -59.20 -17.70
CA ASN A 273 27.74 -60.54 -18.25
C ASN A 273 27.03 -61.40 -17.20
N PHE A 274 26.05 -62.19 -17.63
CA PHE A 274 25.23 -63.06 -16.78
C PHE A 274 25.39 -64.52 -17.23
N THR A 275 25.58 -65.42 -16.27
CA THR A 275 25.65 -66.86 -16.51
C THR A 275 24.26 -67.51 -16.49
N ALA A 276 24.12 -68.68 -17.10
CA ALA A 276 22.86 -69.41 -17.12
C ALA A 276 22.42 -69.79 -15.69
N ASN A 277 21.13 -69.61 -15.40
CA ASN A 277 20.49 -69.68 -14.07
C ASN A 277 20.91 -68.61 -13.04
N GLN A 278 21.61 -67.54 -13.42
CA GLN A 278 22.00 -66.47 -12.49
C GLN A 278 20.81 -65.55 -12.12
N ASN A 279 20.63 -65.30 -10.82
CA ASN A 279 19.72 -64.27 -10.31
C ASN A 279 20.41 -62.89 -10.26
N TYR A 280 19.66 -61.85 -10.60
CA TYR A 280 20.05 -60.43 -10.49
C TYR A 280 18.94 -59.63 -9.80
N THR A 281 19.26 -58.98 -8.69
CA THR A 281 18.32 -58.10 -7.98
C THR A 281 18.38 -56.70 -8.56
N ALA A 282 17.30 -56.25 -9.18
CA ALA A 282 17.15 -54.93 -9.77
C ALA A 282 16.39 -53.99 -8.80
N ALA A 283 16.84 -52.74 -8.71
CA ALA A 283 16.11 -51.68 -8.00
C ALA A 283 15.01 -51.08 -8.91
N SER A 284 14.05 -50.36 -8.33
CA SER A 284 13.07 -49.60 -9.12
C SER A 284 13.77 -48.63 -10.08
N GLY A 285 13.25 -48.48 -11.30
CA GLY A 285 13.83 -47.64 -12.34
C GLY A 285 15.11 -48.19 -12.98
N THR A 286 15.46 -49.46 -12.70
CA THR A 286 16.60 -50.12 -13.36
C THR A 286 16.20 -50.53 -14.78
N ARG A 287 16.97 -50.11 -15.78
CA ARG A 287 16.79 -50.51 -17.19
C ARG A 287 17.89 -51.46 -17.63
N LEU A 288 17.52 -52.56 -18.29
CA LEU A 288 18.43 -53.49 -18.96
C LEU A 288 18.26 -53.37 -20.49
N ALA A 289 19.37 -53.29 -21.20
CA ALA A 289 19.44 -53.20 -22.67
C ALA A 289 20.53 -54.12 -23.22
N ASN A 290 20.55 -54.33 -24.55
CA ASN A 290 21.36 -55.34 -25.24
C ASN A 290 20.99 -56.78 -24.84
N ILE A 291 19.72 -57.02 -24.45
CA ILE A 291 19.21 -58.31 -23.95
C ILE A 291 18.73 -59.26 -25.06
N SER A 292 19.12 -59.04 -26.33
CA SER A 292 18.73 -59.94 -27.43
C SER A 292 19.35 -61.34 -27.25
N MET A 293 18.56 -62.39 -27.50
CA MET A 293 18.85 -63.80 -27.22
C MET A 293 18.98 -64.17 -25.72
N ALA A 294 18.72 -63.24 -24.79
CA ALA A 294 18.60 -63.56 -23.37
C ALA A 294 17.20 -64.14 -23.08
N GLU A 295 17.15 -65.33 -22.49
CA GLU A 295 15.94 -65.86 -21.87
C GLU A 295 15.95 -65.46 -20.39
N MET A 296 14.94 -64.71 -19.97
CA MET A 296 14.82 -64.17 -18.61
C MET A 296 13.46 -64.51 -18.00
N GLN A 297 13.47 -64.86 -16.72
CA GLN A 297 12.30 -65.05 -15.87
C GLN A 297 12.21 -63.88 -14.89
N PHE A 298 11.02 -63.28 -14.76
CA PHE A 298 10.78 -62.14 -13.88
C PHE A 298 9.90 -62.54 -12.70
N LEU A 299 10.31 -62.22 -11.48
CA LEU A 299 9.45 -62.39 -10.30
C LEU A 299 8.45 -61.22 -10.21
N ARG A 300 7.16 -61.55 -10.32
CA ARG A 300 5.95 -60.69 -10.31
C ARG A 300 6.22 -59.19 -10.14
N THR A 301 6.31 -58.47 -11.25
CA THR A 301 6.83 -57.10 -11.32
C THR A 301 6.20 -56.32 -12.48
N ASN A 302 6.33 -54.99 -12.43
CA ASN A 302 5.92 -54.11 -13.52
C ASN A 302 7.12 -53.91 -14.47
N VAL A 303 6.91 -54.26 -15.73
CA VAL A 303 7.92 -54.32 -16.80
C VAL A 303 7.50 -53.39 -17.92
N THR A 304 8.31 -52.36 -18.14
CA THR A 304 8.16 -51.42 -19.25
C THR A 304 9.08 -51.82 -20.41
N TYR A 305 8.49 -52.32 -21.49
CA TYR A 305 9.18 -52.63 -22.74
C TYR A 305 9.39 -51.37 -23.58
N ALA A 306 10.54 -51.26 -24.25
CA ALA A 306 10.77 -50.23 -25.25
C ALA A 306 10.01 -50.52 -26.57
N ALA A 307 9.64 -49.48 -27.31
CA ALA A 307 9.08 -49.63 -28.66
C ALA A 307 10.04 -50.42 -29.58
N GLY A 308 9.48 -51.34 -30.36
CA GLY A 308 10.22 -52.30 -31.20
C GLY A 308 10.80 -53.51 -30.46
N SER A 309 10.45 -53.72 -29.18
CA SER A 309 10.93 -54.89 -28.41
C SER A 309 10.20 -56.16 -28.83
N GLY A 310 10.95 -57.14 -29.34
CA GLY A 310 10.47 -58.50 -29.61
C GLY A 310 10.63 -59.42 -28.39
N VAL A 311 9.57 -60.17 -28.07
CA VAL A 311 9.50 -61.06 -26.89
C VAL A 311 8.80 -62.37 -27.25
N ASN A 312 9.47 -63.49 -27.04
CA ASN A 312 8.90 -64.85 -27.13
C ASN A 312 8.61 -65.35 -25.73
N TYR A 313 7.36 -65.70 -25.44
CA TYR A 313 6.95 -66.22 -24.13
C TYR A 313 7.06 -67.75 -24.11
N THR A 314 8.13 -68.28 -23.50
CA THR A 314 8.45 -69.72 -23.49
C THR A 314 7.57 -70.54 -22.55
N THR A 315 6.80 -69.87 -21.69
CA THR A 315 5.71 -70.41 -20.87
C THR A 315 4.37 -69.73 -21.19
N PRO A 316 3.21 -70.39 -20.99
CA PRO A 316 1.91 -69.71 -20.98
C PRO A 316 1.95 -68.55 -19.98
N SER A 317 1.46 -67.38 -20.37
CA SER A 317 1.73 -66.13 -19.65
C SER A 317 0.51 -65.20 -19.66
N THR A 318 0.29 -64.47 -18.57
CA THR A 318 -0.75 -63.42 -18.49
C THR A 318 -0.10 -62.05 -18.28
N LEU A 319 -0.35 -61.12 -19.20
CA LEU A 319 0.12 -59.73 -19.13
C LEU A 319 -1.06 -58.81 -18.83
N TYR A 320 -0.96 -57.96 -17.82
CA TYR A 320 -1.94 -56.87 -17.61
C TYR A 320 -1.34 -55.55 -18.09
N LEU A 321 -1.98 -54.87 -19.03
CA LEU A 321 -1.45 -53.64 -19.63
C LEU A 321 -1.60 -52.44 -18.69
N GLY A 322 -0.50 -51.85 -18.23
CA GLY A 322 -0.49 -50.61 -17.44
C GLY A 322 -0.64 -49.35 -18.30
N THR A 323 -0.45 -49.46 -19.62
CA THR A 323 -0.52 -48.39 -20.62
C THR A 323 -1.15 -48.93 -21.90
N MET A 324 -1.68 -48.06 -22.77
CA MET A 324 -2.09 -48.48 -24.11
C MET A 324 -0.92 -49.14 -24.86
N ALA A 325 -1.23 -50.18 -25.66
CA ALA A 325 -0.23 -50.97 -26.36
C ALA A 325 -0.65 -51.23 -27.80
N ASN A 326 0.23 -50.90 -28.74
CA ASN A 326 0.16 -51.44 -30.09
C ASN A 326 1.11 -52.65 -30.16
N ILE A 327 0.57 -53.84 -30.41
CA ILE A 327 1.33 -55.10 -30.48
C ILE A 327 1.13 -55.80 -31.82
N THR A 328 2.20 -56.37 -32.37
CA THR A 328 2.14 -57.36 -33.47
C THR A 328 2.36 -58.75 -32.91
N VAL A 329 1.54 -59.71 -33.32
CA VAL A 329 1.72 -61.13 -33.00
C VAL A 329 2.49 -61.77 -34.16
N GLU A 330 3.78 -62.05 -33.97
CA GLU A 330 4.61 -62.64 -35.04
C GLU A 330 4.37 -64.16 -35.15
N ASN A 331 3.96 -64.80 -34.04
CA ASN A 331 3.68 -66.23 -33.94
C ASN A 331 2.76 -66.52 -32.73
N GLY A 332 1.96 -67.57 -32.78
CA GLY A 332 1.01 -67.93 -31.73
C GLY A 332 -0.29 -67.11 -31.75
N THR A 333 -0.92 -66.97 -30.59
CA THR A 333 -2.21 -66.30 -30.43
C THR A 333 -2.31 -65.60 -29.08
N VAL A 334 -2.71 -64.33 -29.11
CA VAL A 334 -3.12 -63.54 -27.93
C VAL A 334 -4.63 -63.64 -27.80
N THR A 335 -5.14 -63.88 -26.59
CA THR A 335 -6.57 -63.74 -26.27
C THR A 335 -6.74 -62.64 -25.24
N TYR A 336 -7.69 -61.72 -25.43
CA TYR A 336 -7.98 -60.63 -24.50
C TYR A 336 -9.49 -60.38 -24.40
N LYS A 337 -9.91 -59.57 -23.43
CA LYS A 337 -11.30 -59.08 -23.32
C LYS A 337 -11.34 -57.57 -23.44
N ASN A 338 -12.39 -57.04 -24.07
CA ASN A 338 -12.67 -55.60 -24.06
C ASN A 338 -13.43 -55.19 -22.78
N GLU A 339 -13.70 -53.91 -22.65
CA GLU A 339 -14.44 -53.30 -21.53
C GLU A 339 -15.87 -53.87 -21.34
N THR A 340 -16.48 -54.45 -22.37
CA THR A 340 -17.78 -55.15 -22.27
C THR A 340 -17.65 -56.67 -22.03
N GLY A 341 -16.47 -57.15 -21.64
CA GLY A 341 -16.19 -58.56 -21.32
C GLY A 341 -16.17 -59.52 -22.53
N THR A 342 -16.35 -59.00 -23.75
CA THR A 342 -16.34 -59.77 -24.99
C THR A 342 -14.90 -60.20 -25.31
N THR A 343 -14.73 -61.46 -25.70
CA THR A 343 -13.40 -62.08 -25.90
C THR A 343 -12.96 -61.96 -27.36
N PHE A 344 -11.74 -61.49 -27.57
CA PHE A 344 -11.11 -61.28 -28.88
C PHE A 344 -9.80 -62.05 -28.97
N GLN A 345 -9.38 -62.39 -30.19
CA GLN A 345 -8.10 -63.03 -30.45
C GLN A 345 -7.30 -62.27 -31.51
N VAL A 346 -5.98 -62.18 -31.30
CA VAL A 346 -5.01 -61.67 -32.26
C VAL A 346 -4.07 -62.82 -32.62
N THR A 347 -4.09 -63.23 -33.87
CA THR A 347 -3.33 -64.38 -34.39
C THR A 347 -2.09 -63.94 -35.15
N ALA A 348 -1.13 -64.85 -35.33
CA ALA A 348 0.11 -64.63 -36.08
C ALA A 348 -0.07 -63.84 -37.39
N GLY A 349 0.78 -62.84 -37.62
CA GLY A 349 0.75 -61.93 -38.76
C GLY A 349 -0.13 -60.68 -38.58
N ASN A 350 -0.81 -60.51 -37.43
CA ASN A 350 -1.73 -59.39 -37.20
C ASN A 350 -1.24 -58.43 -36.10
N THR A 351 -1.66 -57.17 -36.21
CA THR A 351 -1.36 -56.09 -35.27
C THR A 351 -2.65 -55.59 -34.61
N ALA A 352 -2.61 -55.30 -33.30
CA ALA A 352 -3.74 -54.78 -32.54
C ALA A 352 -3.32 -53.62 -31.63
N THR A 353 -4.18 -52.60 -31.55
CA THR A 353 -4.08 -51.52 -30.56
C THR A 353 -5.04 -51.83 -29.41
N LEU A 354 -4.51 -51.84 -28.19
CA LEU A 354 -5.18 -52.30 -26.98
C LEU A 354 -5.13 -51.22 -25.90
N ASN A 355 -6.23 -51.06 -25.16
CA ASN A 355 -6.35 -50.03 -24.12
C ASN A 355 -5.48 -50.38 -22.88
N ALA A 356 -5.16 -49.37 -22.07
CA ALA A 356 -4.68 -49.62 -20.72
C ALA A 356 -5.73 -50.41 -19.92
N SER A 357 -5.31 -51.14 -18.88
CA SER A 357 -6.12 -52.07 -18.09
C SER A 357 -6.65 -53.30 -18.84
N THR A 358 -6.18 -53.58 -20.07
CA THR A 358 -6.50 -54.83 -20.78
C THR A 358 -5.65 -55.99 -20.26
N GLU A 359 -6.27 -57.14 -19.96
CA GLU A 359 -5.55 -58.38 -19.66
C GLU A 359 -5.39 -59.25 -20.91
N LEU A 360 -4.16 -59.72 -21.16
CA LEU A 360 -3.75 -60.54 -22.30
C LEU A 360 -3.35 -61.94 -21.81
N SER A 361 -4.05 -62.95 -22.29
CA SER A 361 -3.68 -64.37 -22.13
C SER A 361 -2.87 -64.86 -23.33
N LEU A 362 -1.66 -65.38 -23.08
CA LEU A 362 -0.72 -65.84 -24.10
C LEU A 362 -0.52 -67.35 -24.04
N VAL A 363 -0.63 -68.03 -25.18
CA VAL A 363 -0.26 -69.45 -25.29
C VAL A 363 1.26 -69.63 -25.33
N LYS A 364 1.75 -70.80 -24.91
CA LYS A 364 3.18 -71.13 -24.95
C LYS A 364 3.77 -70.92 -26.36
N GLY A 365 4.88 -70.19 -26.45
CA GLY A 365 5.60 -69.93 -27.69
C GLY A 365 5.06 -68.74 -28.50
N THR A 366 4.18 -67.92 -27.92
CA THR A 366 3.68 -66.69 -28.55
C THR A 366 4.82 -65.67 -28.70
N ASN A 367 4.98 -65.11 -29.89
CA ASN A 367 5.93 -64.04 -30.20
C ASN A 367 5.18 -62.71 -30.31
N LEU A 368 5.55 -61.72 -29.49
CA LEU A 368 5.01 -60.37 -29.55
C LEU A 368 6.09 -59.35 -29.90
N THR A 369 5.79 -58.44 -30.80
CA THR A 369 6.53 -57.18 -30.97
C THR A 369 5.72 -56.04 -30.39
N PHE A 370 6.24 -55.36 -29.38
CA PHE A 370 5.62 -54.15 -28.80
C PHE A 370 5.98 -52.94 -29.66
N ASN A 371 5.07 -52.52 -30.54
CA ASN A 371 5.31 -51.41 -31.49
C ASN A 371 5.38 -50.04 -30.79
N THR A 372 4.71 -49.90 -29.64
CA THR A 372 4.81 -48.75 -28.72
C THR A 372 5.63 -49.08 -27.48
N LYS A 373 6.14 -48.06 -26.77
CA LYS A 373 6.61 -48.24 -25.39
C LYS A 373 5.40 -48.65 -24.54
N THR A 374 5.50 -49.77 -23.83
CA THR A 374 4.35 -50.34 -23.11
C THR A 374 4.77 -50.91 -21.76
N THR A 375 4.12 -50.43 -20.70
CA THR A 375 4.20 -50.98 -19.35
C THR A 375 3.22 -52.13 -19.19
N THR A 376 3.69 -53.24 -18.65
CA THR A 376 2.87 -54.42 -18.32
C THR A 376 3.16 -54.89 -16.90
N GLN A 377 2.14 -55.38 -16.20
CA GLN A 377 2.33 -56.16 -14.98
C GLN A 377 2.42 -57.64 -15.37
N LEU A 378 3.53 -58.29 -15.00
CA LEU A 378 3.71 -59.73 -15.13
C LEU A 378 3.15 -60.38 -13.86
N ASN A 379 2.02 -61.09 -13.97
CA ASN A 379 1.29 -61.57 -12.81
C ASN A 379 1.66 -62.99 -12.33
N ASP A 380 2.37 -63.78 -13.13
CA ASP A 380 2.91 -65.10 -12.75
C ASP A 380 4.44 -65.06 -12.58
N THR A 381 4.92 -65.66 -11.49
CA THR A 381 6.35 -65.88 -11.18
C THR A 381 7.05 -66.84 -12.14
N HIS A 382 6.32 -67.57 -12.98
CA HIS A 382 6.86 -68.50 -13.98
C HIS A 382 6.87 -67.94 -15.41
N THR A 383 6.52 -66.66 -15.57
CA THR A 383 6.65 -65.92 -16.84
C THR A 383 8.10 -65.94 -17.31
N THR A 384 8.38 -66.66 -18.38
CA THR A 384 9.72 -66.79 -18.97
C THR A 384 9.70 -66.25 -20.40
N SER A 385 10.61 -65.33 -20.68
CA SER A 385 10.63 -64.51 -21.89
C SER A 385 12.00 -64.54 -22.55
N LEU A 386 12.07 -65.04 -23.79
CA LEU A 386 13.23 -64.93 -24.67
C LEU A 386 13.10 -63.65 -25.51
N PHE A 387 14.03 -62.71 -25.31
CA PHE A 387 14.01 -61.41 -25.97
C PHE A 387 14.76 -61.46 -27.31
N TYR A 388 14.24 -60.78 -28.33
CA TYR A 388 14.86 -60.71 -29.66
C TYR A 388 14.74 -59.29 -30.26
N GLY A 389 15.62 -58.96 -31.20
CA GLY A 389 15.67 -57.66 -31.86
C GLY A 389 16.86 -56.78 -31.41
N ALA A 390 17.44 -56.04 -32.34
CA ALA A 390 18.75 -55.38 -32.16
C ALA A 390 18.80 -54.27 -31.11
N ASN A 391 17.65 -53.74 -30.66
CA ASN A 391 17.55 -52.62 -29.71
C ASN A 391 16.70 -52.92 -28.46
N THR A 392 16.37 -54.20 -28.24
CA THR A 392 15.42 -54.62 -27.20
C THR A 392 15.92 -54.26 -25.79
N SER A 393 15.04 -53.62 -25.01
CA SER A 393 15.34 -53.19 -23.63
C SER A 393 14.09 -53.11 -22.76
N VAL A 394 14.31 -53.32 -21.46
CA VAL A 394 13.29 -53.45 -20.40
C VAL A 394 13.66 -52.55 -19.24
N THR A 395 12.71 -51.76 -18.72
CA THR A 395 12.81 -51.13 -17.40
C THR A 395 11.92 -51.88 -16.41
N VAL A 396 12.41 -52.11 -15.18
CA VAL A 396 11.56 -52.57 -14.08
C VAL A 396 11.10 -51.37 -13.25
N ASP A 397 9.78 -51.23 -13.12
CA ASP A 397 9.15 -50.05 -12.50
C ASP A 397 8.94 -50.22 -10.97
N ASN A 398 9.41 -51.35 -10.43
CA ASN A 398 9.58 -51.61 -9.00
C ASN A 398 10.79 -52.54 -8.76
N GLY A 399 11.24 -52.66 -7.50
CA GLY A 399 12.35 -53.54 -7.15
C GLY A 399 11.97 -55.01 -7.28
N THR A 400 12.78 -55.80 -7.99
CA THR A 400 12.47 -57.20 -8.33
C THR A 400 13.75 -58.04 -8.51
N VAL A 401 13.59 -59.36 -8.59
CA VAL A 401 14.66 -60.30 -8.97
C VAL A 401 14.37 -60.84 -10.37
N ILE A 402 15.34 -60.66 -11.26
CA ILE A 402 15.36 -61.17 -12.63
C ILE A 402 16.28 -62.39 -12.64
N LYS A 403 15.82 -63.54 -13.14
CA LYS A 403 16.65 -64.72 -13.34
C LYS A 403 16.97 -64.90 -14.81
N PHE A 404 18.25 -64.88 -15.15
CA PHE A 404 18.75 -65.23 -16.47
C PHE A 404 18.71 -66.76 -16.62
N ILE A 405 17.87 -67.28 -17.50
CA ILE A 405 17.75 -68.71 -17.79
C ILE A 405 18.89 -69.14 -18.73
N SER A 406 19.08 -68.41 -19.83
CA SER A 406 20.27 -68.52 -20.68
C SER A 406 21.38 -67.57 -20.21
N ALA A 407 22.62 -67.81 -20.67
CA ALA A 407 23.72 -66.86 -20.46
C ALA A 407 23.56 -65.65 -21.40
N ALA A 408 23.85 -64.45 -20.91
CA ALA A 408 23.75 -63.19 -21.65
C ALA A 408 25.04 -62.37 -21.48
N SER A 409 25.49 -61.67 -22.52
CA SER A 409 26.75 -60.92 -22.50
C SER A 409 26.59 -59.49 -23.01
N ASN A 410 27.39 -58.57 -22.46
CA ASN A 410 27.37 -57.14 -22.77
C ASN A 410 26.01 -56.46 -22.51
N VAL A 411 25.27 -56.95 -21.52
CA VAL A 411 23.99 -56.38 -21.07
C VAL A 411 24.26 -55.03 -20.40
N SER A 412 23.69 -53.96 -20.94
CA SER A 412 23.82 -52.60 -20.40
C SER A 412 22.74 -52.37 -19.35
N VAL A 413 23.15 -52.10 -18.11
CA VAL A 413 22.26 -51.81 -16.98
C VAL A 413 22.36 -50.35 -16.59
N THR A 414 21.25 -49.62 -16.65
CA THR A 414 21.10 -48.23 -16.19
C THR A 414 20.39 -48.20 -14.84
N TYR A 415 21.01 -47.57 -13.84
CA TYR A 415 20.35 -47.20 -12.58
C TYR A 415 19.95 -45.72 -12.63
N THR A 416 18.80 -45.38 -12.07
CA THR A 416 18.32 -43.99 -11.92
C THR A 416 18.02 -43.71 -10.45
N LEU A 417 18.51 -42.59 -9.93
CA LEU A 417 18.26 -42.11 -8.56
C LEU A 417 17.77 -40.67 -8.62
N GLU A 418 16.71 -40.37 -7.88
CA GLU A 418 16.16 -39.02 -7.75
C GLU A 418 16.30 -38.54 -6.31
N GLY A 419 16.72 -37.29 -6.14
CA GLY A 419 17.01 -36.70 -4.83
C GLY A 419 16.61 -35.23 -4.77
N THR A 420 16.01 -34.86 -3.64
CA THR A 420 15.50 -33.51 -3.35
C THR A 420 16.39 -32.84 -2.31
N THR A 421 16.73 -31.57 -2.52
CA THR A 421 17.51 -30.75 -1.57
C THR A 421 16.99 -29.31 -1.53
N THR A 422 17.23 -28.60 -0.44
CA THR A 422 16.85 -27.18 -0.29
C THR A 422 18.11 -26.32 -0.29
N ILE A 423 18.14 -25.27 -1.11
CA ILE A 423 19.29 -24.35 -1.23
C ILE A 423 18.88 -22.90 -0.91
N PRO A 424 19.69 -22.14 -0.16
CA PRO A 424 19.46 -20.71 0.00
C PRO A 424 19.75 -19.98 -1.31
N LEU A 425 18.84 -19.11 -1.73
CA LEU A 425 19.01 -18.25 -2.90
C LEU A 425 19.98 -17.11 -2.58
N ASN A 426 20.77 -16.69 -3.57
CA ASN A 426 21.70 -15.57 -3.41
C ASN A 426 20.93 -14.23 -3.35
N ASN A 427 21.59 -13.19 -2.84
CA ASN A 427 21.01 -11.86 -2.72
C ASN A 427 20.55 -11.32 -4.10
N GLY A 428 19.23 -11.17 -4.28
CA GLY A 428 18.61 -10.79 -5.55
C GLY A 428 18.18 -11.96 -6.45
N GLN A 429 18.09 -13.18 -5.93
CA GLN A 429 17.43 -14.30 -6.62
C GLN A 429 16.06 -14.58 -5.99
N TYR A 430 15.08 -14.95 -6.83
CA TYR A 430 13.73 -15.35 -6.42
C TYR A 430 13.44 -16.83 -6.69
N ASP A 431 12.48 -17.40 -5.97
CA ASP A 431 12.06 -18.78 -6.17
C ASP A 431 11.11 -18.88 -7.38
N SER A 432 11.68 -19.26 -8.53
CA SER A 432 10.96 -19.48 -9.79
C SER A 432 9.94 -20.63 -9.75
N SER A 433 9.92 -21.47 -8.71
CA SER A 433 8.87 -22.49 -8.51
C SER A 433 7.63 -21.95 -7.78
N ARG A 434 7.71 -20.72 -7.25
CA ARG A 434 6.66 -20.07 -6.44
C ARG A 434 6.16 -18.76 -7.05
N THR A 435 6.36 -18.57 -8.34
CA THR A 435 5.84 -17.42 -9.09
C THR A 435 4.31 -17.45 -9.18
N ILE A 436 3.65 -16.34 -8.89
CA ILE A 436 2.23 -16.11 -9.14
C ILE A 436 2.13 -14.98 -10.16
N THR A 437 1.35 -15.16 -11.23
CA THR A 437 1.08 -14.08 -12.20
C THR A 437 -0.37 -13.65 -12.09
N THR A 438 -0.58 -12.35 -11.96
CA THR A 438 -1.89 -11.69 -11.99
C THR A 438 -2.06 -10.92 -13.29
N THR A 439 -3.30 -10.59 -13.65
CA THR A 439 -3.63 -9.84 -14.87
C THR A 439 -4.53 -8.67 -14.53
N TYR A 440 -4.27 -7.49 -15.10
CA TYR A 440 -5.14 -6.31 -15.02
C TYR A 440 -5.41 -5.77 -16.44
N PHE A 441 -6.61 -5.32 -16.74
CA PHE A 441 -6.97 -4.79 -18.07
C PHE A 441 -7.23 -3.28 -18.06
N ILE A 442 -6.87 -2.60 -19.15
CA ILE A 442 -7.13 -1.16 -19.36
C ILE A 442 -7.56 -0.93 -20.81
N ASP A 443 -8.77 -0.44 -21.02
CA ASP A 443 -9.33 -0.17 -22.35
C ASP A 443 -9.18 1.29 -22.79
N PHE A 444 -8.98 1.47 -24.10
CA PHE A 444 -8.86 2.77 -24.75
C PHE A 444 -9.77 2.82 -25.99
N PRO A 445 -10.98 3.41 -25.89
CA PRO A 445 -11.83 3.65 -27.04
C PRO A 445 -11.28 4.78 -27.91
N VAL A 446 -11.18 4.56 -29.22
CA VAL A 446 -10.66 5.55 -30.16
C VAL A 446 -11.74 5.88 -31.19
N VAL A 447 -12.34 7.05 -31.03
CA VAL A 447 -13.51 7.52 -31.79
C VAL A 447 -13.34 8.98 -32.20
N SER A 448 -14.06 9.46 -33.21
CA SER A 448 -13.87 10.83 -33.70
C SER A 448 -14.50 11.91 -32.82
N SER A 449 -15.59 11.59 -32.14
CA SER A 449 -16.35 12.50 -31.27
C SER A 449 -17.26 11.70 -30.34
N VAL A 450 -17.55 12.27 -29.17
CA VAL A 450 -18.45 11.68 -28.18
C VAL A 450 -19.59 12.65 -27.87
N SER A 451 -20.82 12.14 -27.83
CA SER A 451 -21.96 12.78 -27.19
C SER A 451 -22.30 12.03 -25.91
N GLN A 452 -22.09 12.65 -24.76
CA GLN A 452 -22.44 12.06 -23.47
C GLN A 452 -23.95 12.12 -23.24
N GLN A 453 -24.55 11.07 -22.69
CA GLN A 453 -25.95 11.07 -22.29
C GLN A 453 -26.17 12.04 -21.11
N THR A 454 -27.25 12.81 -21.17
CA THR A 454 -27.58 13.78 -20.12
C THR A 454 -28.14 13.07 -18.88
N ALA A 455 -27.31 12.90 -17.85
CA ALA A 455 -27.78 12.65 -16.49
C ALA A 455 -27.70 13.92 -15.64
N THR A 456 -28.56 14.01 -14.63
CA THR A 456 -28.51 15.02 -13.57
C THR A 456 -27.45 14.67 -12.50
N SER A 457 -26.30 14.12 -12.92
CA SER A 457 -25.22 13.66 -12.03
C SER A 457 -24.18 14.75 -11.83
N THR A 458 -24.21 15.42 -10.69
CA THR A 458 -23.14 16.28 -10.20
C THR A 458 -21.92 15.44 -9.83
N SER A 459 -20.75 15.75 -10.40
CA SER A 459 -19.50 15.04 -10.13
C SER A 459 -18.38 16.00 -9.72
N PHE A 460 -17.68 15.69 -8.63
CA PHE A 460 -16.50 16.42 -8.18
C PHE A 460 -15.23 15.58 -8.36
N THR A 461 -14.11 16.22 -8.66
CA THR A 461 -12.80 15.58 -8.81
C THR A 461 -11.75 16.29 -7.96
N ASN A 462 -11.19 15.60 -6.97
CA ASN A 462 -10.04 16.02 -6.17
C ASN A 462 -8.75 15.44 -6.77
N ALA A 463 -7.71 16.25 -6.98
CA ALA A 463 -6.42 15.81 -7.53
C ALA A 463 -5.30 15.99 -6.50
N GLU A 464 -4.70 14.87 -6.12
CA GLU A 464 -3.95 14.71 -4.88
C GLU A 464 -2.50 14.24 -5.12
N PRO A 465 -1.61 15.11 -5.61
CA PRO A 465 -0.22 14.76 -5.87
C PRO A 465 0.61 14.56 -4.60
N GLN A 466 0.06 14.85 -3.42
CA GLN A 466 0.65 14.58 -2.12
C GLN A 466 0.47 13.12 -1.65
N TYR A 467 -0.51 12.39 -2.23
CA TYR A 467 -0.85 11.01 -1.87
C TYR A 467 -0.67 10.03 -3.03
N SER A 468 0.34 10.26 -3.89
CA SER A 468 0.75 9.35 -4.98
C SER A 468 0.97 7.92 -4.47
N GLY A 469 0.03 7.01 -4.78
CA GLY A 469 -0.02 5.63 -4.27
C GLY A 469 -1.28 5.30 -3.45
N GLY A 470 -2.04 6.32 -3.03
CA GLY A 470 -3.34 6.17 -2.40
C GLY A 470 -3.33 5.68 -0.95
N TYR A 471 -4.50 5.24 -0.50
CA TYR A 471 -4.71 4.68 0.84
C TYR A 471 -3.93 3.37 1.06
N ASN A 472 -3.60 3.08 2.32
CA ASN A 472 -2.94 1.85 2.77
C ASN A 472 -3.92 0.85 3.38
N THR A 473 -5.02 1.33 3.98
CA THR A 473 -6.05 0.51 4.61
C THR A 473 -7.41 1.20 4.66
N LEU A 474 -8.50 0.42 4.64
CA LEU A 474 -9.88 0.83 4.91
C LEU A 474 -10.42 0.21 6.21
N ASP A 475 -9.55 -0.41 7.01
CA ASP A 475 -9.87 -0.86 8.37
C ASP A 475 -9.54 0.26 9.37
N PRO A 476 -10.54 1.02 9.90
CA PRO A 476 -10.30 2.17 10.76
C PRO A 476 -9.46 1.83 12.00
N ALA A 477 -9.56 0.62 12.55
CA ALA A 477 -8.80 0.21 13.74
C ALA A 477 -7.27 0.14 13.51
N VAL A 478 -6.80 0.17 12.26
CA VAL A 478 -5.38 0.29 11.89
C VAL A 478 -5.12 1.46 10.91
N ALA A 479 -6.13 2.27 10.61
CA ALA A 479 -6.02 3.41 9.71
C ALA A 479 -5.36 4.59 10.42
N TYR A 480 -4.21 5.01 9.88
CA TYR A 480 -3.39 6.06 10.47
C TYR A 480 -2.64 6.88 9.40
N TYR A 481 -2.91 6.61 8.12
CA TYR A 481 -2.47 7.44 7.00
C TYR A 481 -3.64 8.29 6.49
N THR A 482 -3.34 9.53 6.12
CA THR A 482 -4.38 10.54 5.86
C THR A 482 -5.24 10.24 4.63
N ALA A 483 -4.71 9.54 3.62
CA ALA A 483 -5.50 9.06 2.49
C ALA A 483 -6.44 7.89 2.85
N ASP A 484 -6.21 7.20 3.97
CA ASP A 484 -7.18 6.27 4.57
C ASP A 484 -8.37 7.09 5.13
N SER A 485 -8.04 8.12 5.92
CA SER A 485 -9.00 8.98 6.63
C SER A 485 -9.97 9.71 5.69
N GLU A 486 -9.53 10.18 4.51
CA GLU A 486 -10.44 10.86 3.57
C GLU A 486 -11.61 9.95 3.14
N ILE A 487 -11.30 8.68 2.87
CA ILE A 487 -12.29 7.68 2.44
C ILE A 487 -13.17 7.31 3.62
N LEU A 488 -12.58 7.05 4.79
CA LEU A 488 -13.30 6.65 6.00
C LEU A 488 -14.27 7.74 6.49
N TYR A 489 -13.84 9.01 6.59
CA TYR A 489 -14.68 10.12 7.07
C TYR A 489 -15.84 10.49 6.11
N ASN A 490 -15.82 9.97 4.88
CA ASN A 490 -16.91 10.12 3.91
C ASN A 490 -17.76 8.85 3.74
N THR A 491 -17.36 7.71 4.32
CA THR A 491 -18.04 6.40 4.16
C THR A 491 -18.51 5.77 5.47
N LEU A 492 -17.94 6.17 6.61
CA LEU A 492 -18.34 5.76 7.97
C LEU A 492 -18.70 6.96 8.83
N LEU A 493 -19.44 6.71 9.91
CA LEU A 493 -19.72 7.68 10.97
C LEU A 493 -19.00 7.33 12.28
N PRO A 494 -18.35 8.30 12.96
CA PRO A 494 -18.03 8.22 14.39
C PRO A 494 -19.26 8.56 15.27
N LEU A 495 -19.08 8.60 16.59
CA LEU A 495 -20.15 8.96 17.55
C LEU A 495 -20.59 10.42 17.39
N ASP A 496 -19.63 11.31 17.17
CA ASP A 496 -19.76 12.75 17.10
C ASP A 496 -18.69 13.36 16.18
N THR A 497 -18.87 14.63 15.79
CA THR A 497 -17.94 15.34 14.89
C THR A 497 -17.85 16.82 15.25
N TYR A 498 -16.85 17.51 14.70
CA TYR A 498 -16.69 18.95 14.87
C TYR A 498 -17.84 19.75 14.25
N ASN A 499 -18.24 20.81 14.94
CA ASN A 499 -19.27 21.75 14.51
C ASN A 499 -18.69 22.78 13.52
N GLY A 500 -18.69 22.44 12.23
CA GLY A 500 -18.09 23.26 11.19
C GLY A 500 -16.57 23.40 11.40
N THR A 501 -16.01 24.59 11.19
CA THR A 501 -14.57 24.85 11.39
C THR A 501 -14.12 24.96 12.86
N SER A 502 -14.96 24.57 13.84
CA SER A 502 -14.61 24.69 15.26
C SER A 502 -13.88 23.47 15.80
N THR A 503 -12.71 23.66 16.43
CA THR A 503 -11.94 22.62 17.14
C THR A 503 -12.44 22.34 18.57
N SER A 504 -13.43 23.09 19.06
CA SER A 504 -13.93 23.04 20.44
C SER A 504 -15.46 23.14 20.55
N SER A 505 -16.17 22.82 19.48
CA SER A 505 -17.64 22.70 19.45
C SER A 505 -17.98 21.46 18.62
N PHE A 506 -18.93 20.67 19.11
CA PHE A 506 -19.20 19.32 18.60
C PHE A 506 -20.69 19.12 18.36
N ILE A 507 -21.00 18.21 17.44
CA ILE A 507 -22.35 17.86 17.00
C ILE A 507 -22.46 16.32 16.88
N PRO A 508 -23.62 15.73 17.22
CA PRO A 508 -23.80 14.29 17.20
C PRO A 508 -23.90 13.71 15.78
N LEU A 509 -23.35 12.51 15.57
CA LEU A 509 -23.54 11.68 14.37
C LEU A 509 -24.28 10.39 14.71
N LEU A 510 -23.57 9.31 15.07
CA LEU A 510 -24.20 8.07 15.55
C LEU A 510 -24.80 8.22 16.95
N ALA A 511 -24.28 9.12 17.78
CA ALA A 511 -24.94 9.49 19.01
C ALA A 511 -26.29 10.17 18.70
N ALA A 512 -27.34 9.85 19.44
CA ALA A 512 -28.60 10.59 19.37
C ALA A 512 -28.45 12.02 19.95
N LYS A 513 -27.57 12.18 20.95
CA LYS A 513 -27.15 13.43 21.60
C LYS A 513 -25.76 13.23 22.22
N LEU A 514 -24.94 14.28 22.28
CA LEU A 514 -23.66 14.23 23.00
C LEU A 514 -23.88 14.10 24.52
N PRO A 515 -23.15 13.23 25.24
CA PRO A 515 -23.31 13.07 26.68
C PRO A 515 -22.98 14.37 27.44
N SER A 516 -23.85 14.82 28.34
CA SER A 516 -23.59 16.00 29.18
C SER A 516 -24.12 15.86 30.60
N ALA A 517 -23.59 16.68 31.51
CA ALA A 517 -24.13 16.83 32.86
C ALA A 517 -25.58 17.34 32.88
N SER A 518 -26.02 18.05 31.83
CA SER A 518 -27.36 18.61 31.70
C SER A 518 -28.40 17.66 31.08
N ASN A 519 -27.97 16.63 30.36
CA ASN A 519 -28.85 15.60 29.80
C ASN A 519 -28.75 14.23 30.52
N GLY A 520 -27.88 14.12 31.53
CA GLY A 520 -27.67 12.90 32.32
C GLY A 520 -26.64 11.94 31.74
N GLY A 521 -26.11 12.21 30.54
CA GLY A 521 -25.07 11.40 29.89
C GLY A 521 -23.69 11.48 30.55
N VAL A 522 -23.44 12.45 31.45
CA VAL A 522 -22.22 12.50 32.26
C VAL A 522 -22.56 12.44 33.74
N ASN A 523 -21.88 11.60 34.52
CA ASN A 523 -22.15 11.49 35.95
C ASN A 523 -21.69 12.75 36.70
N THR A 524 -22.61 13.38 37.43
CA THR A 524 -22.35 14.58 38.25
C THR A 524 -22.05 14.27 39.72
N ASN A 525 -22.32 13.03 40.14
CA ASN A 525 -22.22 12.57 41.52
C ASN A 525 -21.17 11.47 41.68
N TRP A 526 -20.59 11.39 42.88
CA TRP A 526 -19.82 10.24 43.32
C TRP A 526 -20.71 8.99 43.39
N GLN A 527 -20.41 7.94 42.61
CA GLN A 527 -21.15 6.68 42.69
C GLN A 527 -20.38 5.71 43.60
N ASN A 528 -20.89 5.57 44.83
CA ASN A 528 -20.46 4.62 45.86
C ASN A 528 -21.33 3.35 45.81
N SER A 529 -20.97 2.33 46.60
CA SER A 529 -21.68 1.04 46.63
C SER A 529 -23.19 1.23 46.88
N SER A 530 -24.01 0.76 45.94
CA SER A 530 -25.48 0.81 46.04
C SER A 530 -26.04 0.07 47.27
N THR A 531 -25.30 -0.91 47.79
CA THR A 531 -25.63 -1.64 49.03
C THR A 531 -25.08 -0.99 50.30
N ASN A 532 -24.11 -0.07 50.19
CA ASN A 532 -23.50 0.61 51.34
C ASN A 532 -22.91 1.97 50.93
N PRO A 533 -23.73 3.04 50.82
CA PRO A 533 -23.33 4.31 50.18
C PRO A 533 -22.17 5.07 50.86
N GLY A 534 -21.78 4.69 52.08
CA GLY A 534 -20.60 5.20 52.77
C GLY A 534 -19.30 4.45 52.44
N GLN A 535 -19.30 3.56 51.44
CA GLN A 535 -18.15 2.76 51.02
C GLN A 535 -17.96 2.80 49.49
N PRO A 536 -16.71 2.74 48.99
CA PRO A 536 -16.43 2.56 47.56
C PRO A 536 -17.07 1.27 47.02
N ASN A 537 -17.29 1.22 45.71
CA ASN A 537 -17.69 0.01 45.00
C ASN A 537 -16.60 -1.06 45.11
N GLN A 538 -16.95 -2.34 45.03
CA GLN A 538 -15.99 -3.43 45.13
C GLN A 538 -16.04 -4.36 43.91
N LEU A 539 -14.97 -4.37 43.13
CA LEU A 539 -14.76 -5.27 42.00
C LEU A 539 -13.96 -6.48 42.46
N THR A 540 -14.36 -7.69 42.07
CA THR A 540 -13.59 -8.92 42.33
C THR A 540 -12.97 -9.39 41.03
N THR A 541 -11.64 -9.41 40.97
CA THR A 541 -10.88 -9.88 39.79
C THR A 541 -10.97 -11.40 39.62
N PRO A 542 -10.64 -11.93 38.42
CA PRO A 542 -10.66 -13.38 38.16
C PRO A 542 -9.76 -14.23 39.06
N SER A 543 -8.72 -13.62 39.64
CA SER A 543 -7.85 -14.22 40.65
C SER A 543 -8.43 -14.17 42.07
N GLY A 544 -9.67 -13.71 42.24
CA GLY A 544 -10.35 -13.56 43.53
C GLY A 544 -9.97 -12.31 44.33
N VAL A 545 -9.03 -11.49 43.84
CA VAL A 545 -8.58 -10.29 44.55
C VAL A 545 -9.62 -9.18 44.42
N LYS A 546 -9.99 -8.59 45.57
CA LYS A 546 -11.01 -7.55 45.69
C LYS A 546 -10.37 -6.16 45.69
N TYR A 547 -10.88 -5.28 44.83
CA TYR A 547 -10.45 -3.90 44.68
C TYR A 547 -11.60 -2.96 44.96
N ASN A 548 -11.35 -1.95 45.79
CA ASN A 548 -12.29 -0.89 46.08
C ASN A 548 -12.07 0.27 45.08
N TYR A 549 -13.13 0.75 44.42
CA TYR A 549 -13.08 1.86 43.47
C TYR A 549 -14.23 2.85 43.68
N THR A 550 -14.02 4.12 43.32
CA THR A 550 -14.99 5.19 43.52
C THR A 550 -15.19 5.93 42.21
N VAL A 551 -16.41 5.96 41.67
CA VAL A 551 -16.71 6.67 40.42
C VAL A 551 -16.81 8.16 40.72
N ALA A 552 -15.84 8.96 40.27
CA ALA A 552 -15.81 10.41 40.49
C ALA A 552 -16.72 11.16 39.49
N PRO A 553 -17.24 12.36 39.81
CA PRO A 553 -17.93 13.19 38.81
C PRO A 553 -17.09 13.39 37.54
N GLY A 554 -17.68 13.18 36.37
CA GLY A 554 -16.99 13.28 35.08
C GLY A 554 -16.11 12.08 34.70
N THR A 555 -16.33 10.89 35.28
CA THR A 555 -15.63 9.65 34.86
C THR A 555 -16.48 8.77 33.93
N ASN A 556 -17.81 8.80 34.06
CA ASN A 556 -18.73 8.03 33.22
C ASN A 556 -19.36 8.91 32.14
N TYR A 557 -19.26 8.48 30.88
CA TYR A 557 -19.86 9.13 29.70
C TYR A 557 -20.73 8.12 28.93
N THR A 558 -22.05 8.34 28.90
CA THR A 558 -23.04 7.45 28.29
C THR A 558 -23.57 8.03 26.97
N PHE A 559 -23.20 7.40 25.85
CA PHE A 559 -23.70 7.71 24.52
C PHE A 559 -24.91 6.82 24.20
N TYR A 560 -26.05 7.44 23.92
CA TYR A 560 -27.23 6.75 23.36
C TYR A 560 -27.12 6.77 21.83
N ILE A 561 -27.28 5.63 21.17
CA ILE A 561 -27.12 5.52 19.71
C ILE A 561 -28.43 5.88 19.00
N ASN A 562 -28.32 6.52 17.84
CA ASN A 562 -29.42 7.00 17.04
C ASN A 562 -30.11 5.82 16.32
N ASN A 563 -31.23 5.34 16.87
CA ASN A 563 -32.01 4.20 16.36
C ASN A 563 -32.53 4.33 14.91
N ASN A 564 -32.31 5.46 14.23
CA ASN A 564 -32.62 5.64 12.80
C ASN A 564 -31.41 5.35 11.88
N THR A 565 -30.19 5.31 12.41
CA THR A 565 -28.95 5.09 11.63
C THR A 565 -28.76 3.63 11.24
N LYS A 566 -28.14 3.41 10.08
CA LYS A 566 -28.07 2.12 9.40
C LYS A 566 -26.81 1.99 8.56
N PHE A 567 -26.29 0.77 8.49
CA PHE A 567 -25.31 0.35 7.50
C PHE A 567 -25.99 0.04 6.15
N ALA A 568 -25.26 0.16 5.03
CA ALA A 568 -25.77 -0.02 3.67
C ALA A 568 -26.17 -1.48 3.32
N ASN A 569 -25.99 -2.44 4.22
CA ASN A 569 -26.60 -3.78 4.13
C ASN A 569 -28.05 -3.83 4.68
N GLY A 570 -28.51 -2.76 5.33
CA GLY A 570 -29.85 -2.60 5.91
C GLY A 570 -29.92 -2.76 7.42
N ASP A 571 -28.86 -3.22 8.08
CA ASP A 571 -28.81 -3.41 9.54
C ASP A 571 -28.76 -2.06 10.27
N ASN A 572 -29.41 -1.99 11.44
CA ASN A 572 -29.43 -0.79 12.29
C ASN A 572 -28.12 -0.67 13.06
N THR A 573 -27.57 0.54 13.21
CA THR A 573 -26.37 0.77 14.03
C THR A 573 -26.69 0.62 15.52
N THR A 574 -25.84 -0.10 16.27
CA THR A 574 -26.06 -0.39 17.69
C THR A 574 -24.88 -0.01 18.58
N ALA A 575 -25.14 0.12 19.88
CA ALA A 575 -24.10 0.25 20.91
C ALA A 575 -23.15 -0.97 20.98
N TRP A 576 -23.55 -2.14 20.45
CA TRP A 576 -22.64 -3.28 20.30
C TRP A 576 -21.62 -3.05 19.19
N ASP A 577 -22.01 -2.46 18.05
CA ASP A 577 -21.08 -2.14 16.95
C ASP A 577 -20.02 -1.13 17.41
N VAL A 578 -20.41 -0.18 18.26
CA VAL A 578 -19.49 0.78 18.92
C VAL A 578 -18.54 0.07 19.88
N MET A 579 -19.07 -0.78 20.77
CA MET A 579 -18.28 -1.60 21.69
C MET A 579 -17.26 -2.47 20.94
N TYR A 580 -17.68 -3.06 19.83
CA TYR A 580 -16.89 -3.96 19.01
C TYR A 580 -15.77 -3.21 18.27
N SER A 581 -16.11 -2.14 17.54
CA SER A 581 -15.17 -1.36 16.74
C SER A 581 -14.03 -0.81 17.60
N LEU A 582 -14.38 -0.13 18.70
CA LEU A 582 -13.40 0.45 19.62
C LEU A 582 -12.62 -0.62 20.40
N THR A 583 -13.19 -1.80 20.62
CA THR A 583 -12.42 -2.93 21.20
C THR A 583 -11.31 -3.41 20.26
N ARG A 584 -11.53 -3.42 18.93
CA ARG A 584 -10.48 -3.79 17.95
C ARG A 584 -9.33 -2.80 18.02
N ASP A 585 -9.66 -1.52 17.93
CA ASP A 585 -8.75 -0.38 18.00
C ASP A 585 -7.89 -0.39 19.28
N ILE A 586 -8.53 -0.49 20.46
CA ILE A 586 -7.84 -0.56 21.76
C ILE A 586 -6.96 -1.83 21.89
N LEU A 587 -7.36 -2.97 21.31
CA LEU A 587 -6.52 -4.17 21.26
C LEU A 587 -5.31 -3.99 20.34
N PHE A 588 -5.44 -3.20 19.27
CA PHE A 588 -4.37 -2.92 18.32
C PHE A 588 -3.38 -1.86 18.80
N ALA A 589 -3.68 -1.07 19.83
CA ALA A 589 -2.86 0.01 20.39
C ALA A 589 -1.35 -0.25 20.66
N ALA A 590 -0.86 -1.48 20.54
CA ALA A 590 0.57 -1.85 20.54
C ALA A 590 1.10 -2.25 19.13
N GLY A 591 0.45 -1.76 18.07
CA GLY A 591 0.59 -2.22 16.70
C GLY A 591 1.89 -1.84 15.99
N SER A 592 2.12 -2.44 14.83
CA SER A 592 3.29 -2.15 13.99
C SER A 592 2.97 -2.23 12.49
N PRO A 593 3.03 -1.12 11.72
CA PRO A 593 3.22 0.28 12.15
C PRO A 593 2.22 0.76 13.22
N GLY A 594 2.48 1.92 13.81
CA GLY A 594 1.62 2.47 14.87
C GLY A 594 0.17 2.66 14.44
N THR A 595 -0.76 2.35 15.34
CA THR A 595 -2.22 2.30 15.13
C THR A 595 -2.94 3.19 16.15
N PRO A 596 -4.10 3.77 15.81
CA PRO A 596 -4.72 4.85 16.59
C PRO A 596 -5.08 4.55 18.05
N GLY A 597 -5.52 3.33 18.39
CA GLY A 597 -6.20 3.07 19.67
C GLY A 597 -5.47 3.30 20.99
N TRP A 598 -4.21 3.75 20.95
CA TRP A 598 -3.57 4.37 22.12
C TRP A 598 -4.31 5.62 22.59
N ILE A 599 -4.92 6.38 21.67
CA ILE A 599 -5.62 7.67 21.90
C ILE A 599 -6.71 7.54 22.96
N ILE A 600 -7.58 6.52 22.83
CA ILE A 600 -8.63 6.21 23.81
C ILE A 600 -8.05 5.39 24.98
N ALA A 601 -7.19 4.40 24.69
CA ALA A 601 -6.69 3.47 25.70
C ALA A 601 -5.95 4.14 26.86
N GLN A 602 -5.20 5.23 26.61
CA GLN A 602 -4.47 5.98 27.65
C GLN A 602 -5.37 6.60 28.73
N TYR A 603 -6.62 6.95 28.39
CA TYR A 603 -7.59 7.55 29.33
C TYR A 603 -8.57 6.52 29.91
N LEU A 604 -8.86 5.49 29.13
CA LEU A 604 -9.87 4.49 29.43
C LEU A 604 -9.32 3.29 30.22
N LEU A 605 -8.03 2.97 30.10
CA LEU A 605 -7.40 1.81 30.73
C LEU A 605 -6.39 2.19 31.82
N PRO A 606 -6.24 1.39 32.90
CA PRO A 606 -5.31 1.70 33.98
C PRO A 606 -3.85 1.48 33.58
N GLY A 607 -2.99 2.46 33.86
CA GLY A 607 -1.53 2.33 33.78
C GLY A 607 -0.99 2.23 32.35
N ASN A 608 -0.09 1.27 32.10
CA ASN A 608 0.55 1.09 30.80
C ASN A 608 -0.40 0.41 29.80
N LEU A 609 -0.93 1.18 28.85
CA LEU A 609 -1.92 0.74 27.85
C LEU A 609 -1.50 -0.49 27.04
N TYR A 610 -0.20 -0.65 26.73
CA TYR A 610 0.34 -1.79 25.98
C TYR A 610 0.26 -3.12 26.77
N VAL A 611 0.08 -3.04 28.09
CA VAL A 611 -0.10 -4.19 28.99
C VAL A 611 -1.55 -4.29 29.46
N SER A 612 -2.22 -3.16 29.67
CA SER A 612 -3.55 -3.09 30.27
C SER A 612 -4.71 -3.23 29.28
N ASN A 613 -4.47 -3.24 27.96
CA ASN A 613 -5.47 -3.61 26.94
C ASN A 613 -5.83 -5.12 27.00
N THR A 614 -6.56 -5.48 28.04
CA THR A 614 -6.98 -6.85 28.36
C THR A 614 -8.50 -6.95 28.34
N PHE A 615 -9.03 -8.15 28.12
CA PHE A 615 -10.47 -8.44 28.20
C PHE A 615 -11.13 -7.79 29.41
N TYR A 616 -10.59 -8.01 30.62
CA TYR A 616 -11.18 -7.50 31.85
C TYR A 616 -11.16 -5.98 31.96
N ASN A 617 -10.09 -5.31 31.52
CA ASN A 617 -10.05 -3.85 31.60
C ASN A 617 -10.96 -3.22 30.54
N ILE A 618 -11.03 -3.78 29.33
CA ILE A 618 -11.91 -3.26 28.28
C ILE A 618 -13.37 -3.49 28.66
N THR A 619 -13.77 -4.72 29.04
CA THR A 619 -15.17 -5.05 29.41
C THR A 619 -15.61 -4.53 30.78
N GLN A 620 -14.78 -3.78 31.51
CA GLN A 620 -15.16 -3.07 32.73
C GLN A 620 -15.12 -1.56 32.56
N ASN A 621 -14.36 -1.04 31.58
CA ASN A 621 -14.33 0.40 31.26
C ASN A 621 -15.19 0.77 30.04
N MET A 622 -15.76 -0.20 29.32
CA MET A 622 -16.84 -0.02 28.36
C MET A 622 -17.98 -0.98 28.69
N THR A 623 -19.21 -0.46 28.82
CA THR A 623 -20.41 -1.26 29.12
C THR A 623 -21.57 -0.88 28.18
N VAL A 624 -22.30 -1.89 27.69
CA VAL A 624 -23.43 -1.72 26.75
C VAL A 624 -24.75 -2.07 27.40
N ASP A 625 -25.76 -1.23 27.19
CA ASP A 625 -27.16 -1.54 27.47
C ASP A 625 -27.97 -1.62 26.15
N ASN A 626 -28.25 -2.87 25.75
CA ASN A 626 -29.07 -3.17 24.56
C ASN A 626 -30.53 -2.72 24.71
N SER A 627 -31.04 -2.44 25.92
CA SER A 627 -32.43 -2.01 26.13
C SER A 627 -32.65 -0.53 25.86
N THR A 628 -31.62 0.30 26.04
CA THR A 628 -31.62 1.73 25.68
C THR A 628 -30.80 2.04 24.41
N ASN A 629 -30.19 1.02 23.80
CA ASN A 629 -29.19 1.13 22.73
C ASN A 629 -28.09 2.15 23.08
N SER A 630 -27.46 1.98 24.25
CA SER A 630 -26.44 2.90 24.76
C SER A 630 -25.15 2.20 25.18
N ILE A 631 -24.05 2.94 25.14
CA ILE A 631 -22.73 2.53 25.63
C ILE A 631 -22.22 3.55 26.64
N THR A 632 -21.67 3.09 27.77
CA THR A 632 -21.01 3.92 28.78
C THR A 632 -19.52 3.63 28.83
N PHE A 633 -18.72 4.69 28.70
CA PHE A 633 -17.27 4.68 28.91
C PHE A 633 -16.97 5.10 30.35
N HIS A 634 -16.04 4.42 31.00
CA HIS A 634 -15.61 4.66 32.38
C HIS A 634 -14.12 5.03 32.39
N PHE A 635 -13.81 6.32 32.41
CA PHE A 635 -12.43 6.82 32.38
C PHE A 635 -11.75 6.68 33.75
N GLN A 636 -10.42 6.46 33.74
CA GLN A 636 -9.64 6.23 34.96
C GLN A 636 -9.52 7.47 35.86
N THR A 637 -9.70 8.65 35.27
CA THR A 637 -9.73 9.97 35.94
C THR A 637 -10.92 10.78 35.44
N PRO A 638 -11.37 11.82 36.16
CA PRO A 638 -12.30 12.79 35.60
C PRO A 638 -11.81 13.36 34.27
N MET A 639 -12.72 13.54 33.31
CA MET A 639 -12.46 14.04 31.96
C MET A 639 -13.37 15.22 31.65
N SER A 640 -12.86 16.25 30.95
CA SER A 640 -13.69 17.33 30.41
C SER A 640 -14.51 16.83 29.21
N GLN A 641 -15.68 17.41 28.97
CA GLN A 641 -16.55 16.98 27.86
C GLN A 641 -15.84 17.20 26.51
N GLU A 642 -15.15 18.32 26.37
CA GLU A 642 -14.40 18.70 25.17
C GLU A 642 -13.28 17.70 24.86
N LEU A 643 -12.53 17.24 25.87
CA LEU A 643 -11.50 16.21 25.67
C LEU A 643 -12.11 14.86 25.28
N VAL A 644 -13.27 14.49 25.85
CA VAL A 644 -13.95 13.23 25.47
C VAL A 644 -14.44 13.26 24.03
N TYR A 645 -15.04 14.36 23.57
CA TYR A 645 -15.43 14.53 22.17
C TYR A 645 -14.20 14.52 21.24
N GLN A 646 -13.13 15.23 21.62
CA GLN A 646 -11.89 15.29 20.84
C GLN A 646 -11.20 13.93 20.63
N ILE A 647 -11.32 12.98 21.57
CA ILE A 647 -10.78 11.61 21.39
C ILE A 647 -11.75 10.64 20.70
N PHE A 648 -13.03 10.98 20.52
CA PHE A 648 -14.00 10.17 19.76
C PHE A 648 -14.19 10.63 18.31
N GLU A 649 -13.67 11.80 17.95
CA GLU A 649 -13.51 12.30 16.58
C GLU A 649 -12.03 12.16 16.09
N GLY A 650 -11.18 11.48 16.85
CA GLY A 650 -9.80 11.15 16.45
C GLY A 650 -9.74 9.98 15.45
N PRO A 651 -8.56 9.68 14.88
CA PRO A 651 -8.35 8.46 14.10
C PRO A 651 -8.71 7.19 14.90
N GLY A 652 -9.16 6.13 14.22
CA GLY A 652 -9.56 4.85 14.84
C GLY A 652 -11.02 4.72 15.27
N THR A 653 -11.77 5.82 15.36
CA THR A 653 -13.07 5.87 16.05
C THR A 653 -14.29 5.59 15.17
N SER A 654 -14.11 5.45 13.85
CA SER A 654 -15.20 5.18 12.90
C SER A 654 -15.81 3.80 13.14
N ILE A 655 -17.14 3.71 13.20
CA ILE A 655 -17.85 2.51 13.63
C ILE A 655 -18.16 1.59 12.43
N MET A 656 -18.06 0.28 12.62
CA MET A 656 -18.41 -0.73 11.62
C MET A 656 -19.32 -1.81 12.19
N ASP A 657 -20.17 -2.37 11.33
CA ASP A 657 -21.05 -3.52 11.61
C ASP A 657 -20.25 -4.72 12.15
N ALA A 658 -20.54 -5.10 13.40
CA ALA A 658 -19.86 -6.19 14.08
C ALA A 658 -20.09 -7.56 13.39
N LYS A 659 -21.28 -7.81 12.85
CA LYS A 659 -21.61 -9.06 12.14
C LYS A 659 -20.90 -9.12 10.79
N TRP A 660 -20.80 -8.00 10.10
CA TRP A 660 -20.04 -7.89 8.85
C TRP A 660 -18.55 -8.16 9.10
N LEU A 661 -17.98 -7.64 10.19
CA LEU A 661 -16.62 -7.96 10.59
C LEU A 661 -16.42 -9.44 10.92
N GLU A 662 -17.36 -10.06 11.65
CA GLU A 662 -17.34 -11.50 11.93
C GLU A 662 -17.41 -12.34 10.65
N ALA A 663 -18.34 -12.01 9.74
CA ALA A 663 -18.52 -12.70 8.47
C ALA A 663 -17.28 -12.66 7.56
N HIS A 664 -16.48 -11.59 7.63
CA HIS A 664 -15.27 -11.41 6.83
C HIS A 664 -13.97 -11.69 7.61
N GLY A 665 -14.06 -12.49 8.69
CA GLY A 665 -12.88 -13.02 9.39
C GLY A 665 -12.16 -12.03 10.29
N ALA A 666 -12.74 -10.86 10.58
CA ALA A 666 -12.27 -9.95 11.61
C ALA A 666 -12.93 -10.22 12.98
N GLY A 667 -13.48 -11.43 13.18
CA GLY A 667 -14.21 -11.83 14.38
C GLY A 667 -13.37 -11.88 15.67
N ILE A 668 -13.80 -11.18 16.73
CA ILE A 668 -13.20 -11.26 18.07
C ILE A 668 -13.86 -12.37 18.88
N ASN A 669 -13.06 -13.31 19.39
CA ASN A 669 -13.52 -14.23 20.44
C ASN A 669 -13.55 -13.50 21.79
N TRP A 670 -14.74 -13.16 22.31
CA TRP A 670 -14.96 -12.40 23.55
C TRP A 670 -14.60 -13.18 24.82
N THR A 671 -13.30 -13.42 25.00
CA THR A 671 -12.67 -14.12 26.11
C THR A 671 -11.27 -13.55 26.37
N PRO A 672 -10.66 -13.79 27.56
CA PRO A 672 -9.29 -13.37 27.84
C PRO A 672 -8.25 -13.92 26.85
N LYS A 673 -8.42 -15.15 26.36
CA LYS A 673 -7.52 -15.75 25.36
C LYS A 673 -7.73 -15.12 23.98
N GLY A 674 -8.98 -15.02 23.54
CA GLY A 674 -9.33 -14.44 22.25
C GLY A 674 -8.88 -12.99 22.10
N PHE A 675 -9.00 -12.16 23.15
CA PHE A 675 -8.50 -10.79 23.15
C PHE A 675 -6.97 -10.72 23.01
N GLN A 676 -6.21 -11.59 23.68
CA GLN A 676 -4.75 -11.61 23.53
C GLN A 676 -4.30 -12.14 22.16
N ASP A 677 -5.02 -13.13 21.62
CA ASP A 677 -4.78 -13.64 20.26
C ASP A 677 -5.07 -12.57 19.19
N TYR A 678 -6.13 -11.79 19.37
CA TYR A 678 -6.57 -10.80 18.39
C TYR A 678 -5.54 -9.68 18.18
N LYS A 679 -4.71 -9.36 19.19
CA LYS A 679 -3.63 -8.36 19.07
C LYS A 679 -2.64 -8.65 17.93
N ALA A 680 -2.51 -9.91 17.52
CA ALA A 680 -1.67 -10.28 16.39
C ALA A 680 -2.08 -9.54 15.10
N TYR A 681 -3.38 -9.30 14.89
CA TYR A 681 -3.93 -8.60 13.72
C TYR A 681 -3.66 -7.09 13.71
N GLY A 682 -3.15 -6.50 14.80
CA GLY A 682 -2.66 -5.11 14.84
C GLY A 682 -1.26 -4.91 14.25
N ASN A 683 -0.69 -5.94 13.60
CA ASN A 683 0.62 -5.88 12.95
C ASN A 683 0.43 -6.08 11.44
N GLN A 684 1.08 -5.26 10.61
CA GLN A 684 0.90 -5.21 9.15
C GLN A 684 1.06 -6.57 8.45
N ALA A 685 1.97 -7.42 8.95
CA ALA A 685 2.18 -8.77 8.43
C ALA A 685 0.97 -9.72 8.61
N ASN A 686 0.02 -9.34 9.47
CA ASN A 686 -1.16 -10.12 9.86
C ASN A 686 -2.48 -9.37 9.62
N TYR A 687 -2.50 -8.19 8.97
CA TYR A 687 -3.75 -7.43 8.76
C TYR A 687 -4.83 -8.28 8.06
N ASN A 688 -6.11 -8.05 8.41
CA ASN A 688 -7.22 -8.66 7.67
C ASN A 688 -7.30 -8.02 6.27
N ILE A 689 -6.78 -8.73 5.26
CA ILE A 689 -6.70 -8.30 3.86
C ILE A 689 -8.05 -7.84 3.26
N TYR A 690 -9.17 -8.35 3.76
CA TYR A 690 -10.49 -8.01 3.27
C TYR A 690 -10.95 -6.67 3.85
N VAL A 691 -10.93 -6.51 5.18
CA VAL A 691 -11.31 -5.24 5.84
C VAL A 691 -10.31 -4.13 5.51
N GLN A 692 -9.03 -4.46 5.26
CA GLN A 692 -8.04 -3.51 4.72
C GLN A 692 -8.47 -2.88 3.37
N ASN A 693 -9.38 -3.49 2.61
CA ASN A 693 -9.77 -3.03 1.27
C ASN A 693 -11.30 -2.93 1.05
N HIS A 694 -12.10 -3.13 2.10
CA HIS A 694 -13.55 -3.03 2.04
C HIS A 694 -14.07 -2.38 3.32
N VAL A 695 -15.13 -1.61 3.18
CA VAL A 695 -15.85 -0.96 4.28
C VAL A 695 -17.34 -1.30 4.16
N MET A 696 -18.05 -1.41 5.28
CA MET A 696 -19.52 -1.47 5.31
C MET A 696 -20.06 -0.08 5.69
N PRO A 697 -20.48 0.73 4.72
CA PRO A 697 -20.72 2.15 4.96
C PRO A 697 -22.07 2.44 5.63
N ASP A 698 -22.04 3.22 6.69
CA ASP A 698 -23.19 3.96 7.24
C ASP A 698 -23.11 5.48 6.97
N GLY A 699 -22.00 5.96 6.39
CA GLY A 699 -21.75 7.36 6.05
C GLY A 699 -22.39 7.82 4.73
N PRO A 700 -22.15 9.10 4.37
CA PRO A 700 -22.87 9.79 3.30
C PRO A 700 -22.52 9.30 1.88
N TYR A 701 -21.35 8.70 1.68
CA TYR A 701 -20.97 8.06 0.43
C TYR A 701 -20.67 6.57 0.65
N LYS A 702 -20.61 5.83 -0.45
CA LYS A 702 -20.03 4.48 -0.50
C LYS A 702 -19.01 4.38 -1.62
N ILE A 703 -18.00 3.54 -1.44
CA ILE A 703 -17.01 3.28 -2.48
C ILE A 703 -17.73 2.68 -3.69
N SER A 704 -17.63 3.35 -4.83
CA SER A 704 -18.05 2.82 -6.11
C SER A 704 -16.96 1.90 -6.65
N TYR A 705 -15.71 2.39 -6.69
CA TYR A 705 -14.57 1.59 -7.12
C TYR A 705 -13.21 2.18 -6.75
N ILE A 706 -12.16 1.40 -7.00
CA ILE A 706 -10.76 1.75 -6.75
C ILE A 706 -9.92 1.49 -8.02
N VAL A 707 -9.16 2.48 -8.51
CA VAL A 707 -7.94 2.24 -9.30
C VAL A 707 -6.80 2.06 -8.29
N PRO A 708 -6.26 0.84 -8.14
CA PRO A 708 -5.24 0.60 -7.13
C PRO A 708 -4.02 1.50 -7.38
N GLY A 709 -3.61 2.28 -6.38
CA GLY A 709 -2.49 3.22 -6.48
C GLY A 709 -2.78 4.58 -7.14
N SER A 710 -3.98 4.83 -7.69
CA SER A 710 -4.25 6.00 -8.54
C SER A 710 -5.57 6.74 -8.33
N GLN A 711 -6.64 6.07 -7.92
CA GLN A 711 -7.95 6.72 -7.75
C GLN A 711 -8.86 5.94 -6.81
N VAL A 712 -9.67 6.65 -6.05
CA VAL A 712 -10.89 6.11 -5.43
C VAL A 712 -12.08 6.91 -5.98
N THR A 713 -13.17 6.23 -6.31
CA THR A 713 -14.43 6.90 -6.64
C THR A 713 -15.47 6.55 -5.61
N LEU A 714 -16.11 7.58 -5.06
CA LEU A 714 -17.23 7.48 -4.16
C LEU A 714 -18.52 7.83 -4.91
N ALA A 715 -19.60 7.09 -4.64
CA ALA A 715 -20.95 7.42 -5.07
C ALA A 715 -21.80 7.78 -3.85
N ALA A 716 -22.72 8.73 -3.99
CA ALA A 716 -23.63 9.10 -2.89
C ALA A 716 -24.37 7.86 -2.39
N ASN A 717 -24.40 7.65 -1.07
CA ASN A 717 -25.01 6.47 -0.47
C ASN A 717 -26.54 6.68 -0.40
N PRO A 718 -27.37 5.93 -1.17
CA PRO A 718 -28.82 6.07 -1.14
C PRO A 718 -29.43 5.51 0.16
N ASP A 719 -28.65 4.72 0.91
CA ASP A 719 -29.04 4.06 2.15
C ASP A 719 -28.68 4.90 3.39
N PHE A 720 -27.99 6.04 3.19
CA PHE A 720 -27.53 6.94 4.25
C PHE A 720 -28.69 7.68 4.93
N VAL A 721 -28.76 7.59 6.25
CA VAL A 721 -29.71 8.34 7.09
C VAL A 721 -28.98 9.49 7.76
N SER A 722 -29.17 10.71 7.24
CA SER A 722 -28.62 11.94 7.82
C SER A 722 -29.04 12.09 9.30
N PRO A 723 -28.09 12.26 10.23
CA PRO A 723 -28.39 12.37 11.66
C PRO A 723 -29.03 13.72 12.04
N GLY A 724 -28.91 14.72 11.16
CA GLY A 724 -29.53 16.03 11.30
C GLY A 724 -29.07 17.01 10.22
N PRO A 725 -29.71 18.19 10.10
CA PRO A 725 -29.44 19.17 9.03
C PRO A 725 -28.02 19.76 9.06
N TRP A 726 -27.24 19.51 10.12
CA TRP A 726 -25.82 19.85 10.20
C TRP A 726 -24.91 18.92 9.40
N TYR A 727 -25.37 17.72 9.06
CA TYR A 727 -24.62 16.72 8.30
C TYR A 727 -25.56 16.06 7.25
N PRO A 728 -25.86 16.79 6.16
CA PRO A 728 -26.88 16.42 5.18
C PRO A 728 -26.45 15.26 4.26
N THR A 729 -27.42 14.74 3.51
CA THR A 729 -27.18 13.85 2.37
C THR A 729 -26.40 14.58 1.26
N PRO A 730 -25.55 13.88 0.47
CA PRO A 730 -24.78 14.50 -0.62
C PRO A 730 -25.62 15.30 -1.63
N SER A 731 -25.15 16.53 -1.94
CA SER A 731 -25.60 17.27 -3.12
C SER A 731 -24.82 16.90 -4.39
N ILE A 732 -23.65 16.30 -4.22
CA ILE A 732 -22.76 15.83 -5.28
C ILE A 732 -22.93 14.32 -5.41
N SER A 733 -23.45 13.85 -6.55
CA SER A 733 -23.77 12.43 -6.74
C SER A 733 -22.55 11.50 -6.77
N ARG A 734 -21.37 12.04 -7.10
CA ARG A 734 -20.13 11.28 -7.33
C ARG A 734 -18.88 12.09 -7.02
N ILE A 735 -17.90 11.47 -6.36
CA ILE A 735 -16.57 12.03 -6.10
C ILE A 735 -15.51 11.16 -6.77
N ASN A 736 -14.53 11.76 -7.45
CA ASN A 736 -13.32 11.10 -7.94
C ASN A 736 -12.11 11.67 -7.17
N ILE A 737 -11.46 10.86 -6.34
CA ILE A 737 -10.19 11.19 -5.66
C ILE A 737 -9.06 10.65 -6.54
N LEU A 738 -8.11 11.50 -6.95
CA LEU A 738 -7.06 11.14 -7.92
C LEU A 738 -5.65 11.31 -7.35
N TYR A 739 -4.99 10.20 -7.03
CA TYR A 739 -3.61 10.14 -6.55
C TYR A 739 -2.63 10.40 -7.70
N SER A 740 -2.44 11.68 -8.00
CA SER A 740 -1.68 12.16 -9.17
C SER A 740 -0.18 11.87 -9.02
N SER A 741 0.50 11.45 -10.09
CA SER A 741 1.94 11.15 -10.08
C SER A 741 2.81 12.42 -9.91
N SER A 742 2.27 13.61 -10.17
CA SER A 742 2.98 14.87 -9.99
C SER A 742 2.10 16.10 -9.76
N ASN A 743 2.67 17.14 -9.16
CA ASN A 743 2.06 18.47 -9.06
C ASN A 743 1.75 19.08 -10.43
N GLN A 744 2.54 18.77 -11.47
CA GLN A 744 2.32 19.26 -12.83
C GLN A 744 1.05 18.64 -13.44
N GLN A 745 0.81 17.35 -13.20
CA GLN A 745 -0.41 16.66 -13.62
C GLN A 745 -1.65 17.31 -12.96
N ALA A 746 -1.61 17.49 -11.63
CA ALA A 746 -2.68 18.12 -10.86
C ALA A 746 -2.97 19.57 -11.31
N TYR A 747 -1.92 20.35 -11.61
CA TYR A 747 -2.05 21.70 -12.17
C TYR A 747 -2.78 21.69 -13.53
N LEU A 748 -2.47 20.75 -14.43
CA LEU A 748 -3.16 20.65 -15.72
C LEU A 748 -4.61 20.18 -15.59
N LEU A 749 -4.93 19.30 -14.62
CA LEU A 749 -6.30 18.90 -14.33
C LEU A 749 -7.15 20.08 -13.82
N LEU A 750 -6.60 20.94 -12.95
CA LEU A 750 -7.26 22.19 -12.55
C LEU A 750 -7.40 23.16 -13.73
N LYS A 751 -6.32 23.38 -14.49
CA LYS A 751 -6.28 24.34 -15.61
C LYS A 751 -7.24 23.98 -16.75
N SER A 752 -7.48 22.70 -16.98
CA SER A 752 -8.50 22.22 -17.93
C SER A 752 -9.92 22.21 -17.37
N GLY A 753 -10.10 22.54 -16.08
CA GLY A 753 -11.39 22.53 -15.38
C GLY A 753 -11.92 21.13 -15.03
N GLN A 754 -11.09 20.09 -15.21
CA GLN A 754 -11.46 18.69 -15.03
C GLN A 754 -11.35 18.24 -13.58
N ALA A 755 -10.31 18.67 -12.87
CA ALA A 755 -10.31 18.68 -11.41
C ALA A 755 -11.07 19.92 -10.91
N GLN A 756 -11.76 19.77 -9.78
CA GLN A 756 -12.38 20.87 -9.06
C GLN A 756 -11.58 21.28 -7.83
N ASN A 757 -10.76 20.41 -7.24
CA ASN A 757 -9.75 20.79 -6.24
C ASN A 757 -8.39 20.15 -6.59
N ALA A 758 -7.29 20.80 -6.22
CA ALA A 758 -6.00 20.11 -6.09
C ALA A 758 -5.09 20.75 -5.05
N VAL A 759 -4.27 19.93 -4.41
CA VAL A 759 -3.21 20.39 -3.49
C VAL A 759 -1.94 20.67 -4.30
N LEU A 760 -1.62 21.94 -4.52
CA LEU A 760 -0.42 22.36 -5.24
C LEU A 760 0.63 22.97 -4.31
N SER A 761 1.89 22.58 -4.51
CA SER A 761 3.05 23.16 -3.83
C SER A 761 3.25 24.64 -4.20
N THR A 762 3.85 25.42 -3.28
CA THR A 762 3.92 26.90 -3.35
C THR A 762 4.59 27.44 -4.62
N GLN A 763 5.45 26.66 -5.29
CA GLN A 763 6.04 27.00 -6.60
C GLN A 763 5.02 27.17 -7.75
N TYR A 764 3.78 26.68 -7.58
CA TYR A 764 2.67 26.89 -8.51
C TYR A 764 1.79 28.09 -8.15
N TRP A 765 2.07 28.80 -7.04
CA TRP A 765 1.14 29.81 -6.50
C TRP A 765 0.84 30.94 -7.48
N ASN A 766 1.81 31.42 -8.26
CA ASN A 766 1.58 32.45 -9.27
C ASN A 766 0.60 31.93 -10.35
N GLN A 767 0.80 30.70 -10.82
CA GLN A 767 -0.05 30.05 -11.80
C GLN A 767 -1.46 29.73 -11.25
N THR A 768 -1.58 29.49 -9.95
CA THR A 768 -2.87 29.43 -9.23
C THR A 768 -3.54 30.80 -9.20
N GLN A 769 -2.81 31.86 -8.85
CA GLN A 769 -3.34 33.22 -8.82
C GLN A 769 -3.76 33.71 -10.22
N ASP A 770 -3.06 33.32 -11.29
CA ASP A 770 -3.52 33.56 -12.67
C ASP A 770 -4.91 32.93 -12.93
N MET A 771 -5.12 31.69 -12.46
CA MET A 771 -6.42 31.01 -12.60
C MET A 771 -7.51 31.63 -11.70
N VAL A 772 -7.17 32.10 -10.50
CA VAL A 772 -8.09 32.87 -9.63
C VAL A 772 -8.47 34.20 -10.28
N ASN A 773 -7.49 34.96 -10.79
CA ASN A 773 -7.71 36.23 -11.50
C ASN A 773 -8.55 36.07 -12.78
N SER A 774 -8.51 34.90 -13.42
CA SER A 774 -9.37 34.56 -14.55
C SER A 774 -10.81 34.16 -14.17
N GLY A 775 -11.11 34.03 -12.88
CA GLY A 775 -12.41 33.57 -12.37
C GLY A 775 -12.63 32.05 -12.47
N GLN A 776 -11.61 31.26 -12.81
CA GLN A 776 -11.70 29.80 -12.93
C GLN A 776 -11.67 29.10 -11.56
N LEU A 777 -10.87 29.63 -10.63
CA LEU A 777 -10.67 29.09 -9.29
C LEU A 777 -10.93 30.15 -8.21
N SER A 778 -11.03 29.69 -6.97
CA SER A 778 -11.05 30.48 -5.75
C SER A 778 -10.10 29.85 -4.72
N THR A 779 -9.45 30.68 -3.90
CA THR A 779 -8.53 30.20 -2.85
C THR A 779 -9.03 30.55 -1.46
N TYR A 780 -9.12 29.56 -0.58
CA TYR A 780 -9.56 29.73 0.81
C TYR A 780 -8.43 29.34 1.76
N GLY A 781 -7.83 30.34 2.40
CA GLY A 781 -6.72 30.16 3.35
C GLY A 781 -7.20 29.83 4.76
N PHE A 782 -6.51 28.92 5.44
CA PHE A 782 -6.78 28.54 6.83
C PHE A 782 -5.48 28.18 7.57
N SER A 783 -5.38 28.60 8.84
CA SER A 783 -4.30 28.18 9.73
C SER A 783 -4.39 26.68 9.99
N THR A 784 -3.27 25.96 9.94
CA THR A 784 -3.24 24.55 10.32
C THR A 784 -2.80 24.38 11.77
N LEU A 785 -3.19 23.30 12.43
CA LEU A 785 -2.58 22.89 13.71
C LEU A 785 -1.17 22.29 13.52
N GLY A 786 -0.83 21.84 12.32
CA GLY A 786 0.52 21.42 11.92
C GLY A 786 1.63 22.41 12.28
N ILE A 787 2.58 21.98 13.11
CA ILE A 787 3.71 22.80 13.60
C ILE A 787 5.07 22.20 13.25
N TYR A 788 6.02 23.05 12.85
CA TYR A 788 7.34 22.68 12.33
C TYR A 788 8.46 23.28 13.19
N PHE A 789 9.46 22.47 13.53
CA PHE A 789 10.54 22.86 14.42
C PHE A 789 11.85 22.10 14.15
N PHE A 790 12.97 22.69 14.53
CA PHE A 790 14.19 21.92 14.83
C PHE A 790 14.23 21.59 16.32
N THR A 791 14.66 20.38 16.69
CA THR A 791 14.99 20.01 18.07
C THR A 791 16.50 19.90 18.25
N TYR A 792 16.97 20.08 19.48
CA TYR A 792 18.33 19.72 19.90
C TYR A 792 18.32 18.35 20.58
N ASN A 793 19.26 17.46 20.23
CA ASN A 793 19.47 16.22 20.96
C ASN A 793 20.43 16.44 22.13
N LEU A 794 19.98 16.19 23.37
CA LEU A 794 20.80 16.37 24.58
C LEU A 794 21.99 15.40 24.68
N PHE A 795 21.93 14.25 24.02
CA PHE A 795 23.05 13.32 23.92
C PHE A 795 23.05 12.56 22.58
N VAL A 796 23.99 12.92 21.72
CA VAL A 796 24.10 12.41 20.35
C VAL A 796 24.72 11.01 20.33
N ASN A 797 24.09 10.06 19.62
CA ASN A 797 24.73 8.79 19.28
C ASN A 797 25.81 9.02 18.20
N THR A 798 27.01 9.39 18.65
CA THR A 798 28.14 9.72 17.76
C THR A 798 28.57 8.56 16.87
N SER A 799 28.41 7.30 17.32
CA SER A 799 28.76 6.11 16.53
C SER A 799 27.87 5.95 15.29
N ILE A 800 26.55 6.17 15.42
CA ILE A 800 25.63 6.17 14.29
C ILE A 800 25.82 7.45 13.45
N LEU A 801 26.08 8.61 14.09
CA LEU A 801 26.41 9.83 13.35
C LEU A 801 27.65 9.67 12.46
N HIS A 802 28.69 8.97 12.92
CA HIS A 802 29.90 8.72 12.12
C HIS A 802 29.70 7.75 10.96
N SER A 803 28.66 6.90 10.97
CA SER A 803 28.32 6.08 9.79
C SER A 803 27.55 6.86 8.73
N ILE A 804 26.79 7.89 9.12
CA ILE A 804 26.05 8.78 8.20
C ILE A 804 26.96 9.91 7.69
N TYR A 805 27.75 10.53 8.58
CA TYR A 805 28.62 11.67 8.29
C TYR A 805 29.93 11.58 9.09
N SER A 806 30.92 10.88 8.52
CA SER A 806 32.19 10.55 9.18
C SER A 806 33.07 11.76 9.55
N GLN A 807 32.78 12.96 9.03
CA GLN A 807 33.45 14.21 9.39
C GLN A 807 32.85 14.92 10.63
N ALA A 808 31.80 14.38 11.25
CA ALA A 808 31.25 14.93 12.49
C ALA A 808 32.29 14.95 13.63
N ASN A 809 32.37 16.03 14.41
CA ASN A 809 33.33 16.16 15.50
C ASN A 809 32.80 17.13 16.55
N LEU A 810 32.03 16.60 17.51
CA LEU A 810 31.39 17.32 18.60
C LEU A 810 31.32 16.46 19.87
N PRO A 811 31.17 17.06 21.07
CA PRO A 811 30.80 16.31 22.26
C PRO A 811 29.42 15.65 22.09
N ALA A 812 29.25 14.40 22.53
CA ALA A 812 27.93 13.77 22.50
C ALA A 812 26.88 14.60 23.26
N SER A 813 27.24 15.12 24.44
CA SER A 813 26.38 15.95 25.29
C SER A 813 26.36 17.45 24.94
N PHE A 814 26.72 17.86 23.71
CA PHE A 814 26.97 19.28 23.38
C PHE A 814 25.78 20.20 23.64
N PHE A 815 24.55 19.75 23.37
CA PHE A 815 23.33 20.52 23.62
C PHE A 815 22.76 20.35 25.03
N MET A 816 23.41 19.59 25.92
CA MET A 816 23.04 19.51 27.34
C MET A 816 22.95 20.91 27.98
N ASN A 817 23.88 21.80 27.62
CA ASN A 817 23.91 23.15 28.15
C ASN A 817 22.84 24.06 27.49
N PRO A 818 21.91 24.66 28.28
CA PRO A 818 20.86 25.52 27.73
C PRO A 818 21.39 26.78 27.03
N ASN A 819 22.60 27.24 27.33
CA ASN A 819 23.21 28.39 26.66
C ASN A 819 23.71 28.05 25.24
N VAL A 820 24.10 26.79 24.97
CA VAL A 820 24.41 26.34 23.60
C VAL A 820 23.13 26.33 22.77
N ARG A 821 22.04 25.76 23.30
CA ARG A 821 20.72 25.76 22.64
C ARG A 821 20.20 27.19 22.41
N LYS A 822 20.38 28.10 23.36
CA LYS A 822 20.07 29.53 23.20
C LYS A 822 20.96 30.19 22.14
N ALA A 823 22.27 29.96 22.14
CA ALA A 823 23.19 30.51 21.13
C ALA A 823 22.81 30.09 19.70
N PHE A 824 22.47 28.81 19.49
CA PHE A 824 21.96 28.31 18.21
C PHE A 824 20.61 28.94 17.84
N SER A 825 19.67 29.00 18.77
CA SER A 825 18.31 29.48 18.50
C SER A 825 18.23 30.99 18.20
N TYR A 826 19.08 31.80 18.84
CA TYR A 826 19.27 33.22 18.48
C TYR A 826 20.05 33.42 17.17
N ALA A 827 20.66 32.36 16.62
CA ALA A 827 21.32 32.40 15.30
C ALA A 827 20.37 32.10 14.13
N PHE A 828 19.13 31.63 14.39
CA PHE A 828 18.15 31.40 13.33
C PHE A 828 17.53 32.73 12.87
N ASN A 829 17.43 32.93 11.57
CA ASN A 829 16.95 34.17 10.95
C ASN A 829 15.48 34.01 10.51
N TYR A 830 14.54 34.28 11.43
CA TYR A 830 13.12 34.06 11.19
C TYR A 830 12.54 35.00 10.11
N SER A 831 13.00 36.26 10.04
CA SER A 831 12.54 37.18 8.99
C SER A 831 12.90 36.69 7.58
N GLU A 832 14.15 36.30 7.35
CA GLU A 832 14.60 35.72 6.07
C GLU A 832 13.81 34.44 5.73
N TYR A 833 13.65 33.56 6.73
CA TYR A 833 12.95 32.30 6.56
C TYR A 833 11.48 32.50 6.14
N PHE A 834 10.69 33.27 6.89
CA PHE A 834 9.28 33.47 6.59
C PHE A 834 9.04 34.34 5.35
N ASP A 835 9.77 35.44 5.17
CA ASP A 835 9.51 36.37 4.07
C ASP A 835 9.91 35.77 2.71
N TYR A 836 11.05 35.08 2.63
CA TYR A 836 11.65 34.71 1.33
C TYR A 836 11.88 33.20 1.13
N GLN A 837 12.17 32.42 2.17
CA GLN A 837 12.48 30.98 2.01
C GLN A 837 11.22 30.10 2.05
N VAL A 838 10.25 30.47 2.88
CA VAL A 838 8.83 30.07 2.75
C VAL A 838 8.15 30.91 1.66
N GLY A 839 8.54 32.18 1.54
CA GLY A 839 8.10 33.07 0.47
C GLY A 839 6.84 33.90 0.78
N ASN A 840 6.42 34.02 2.05
CA ASN A 840 5.18 34.74 2.42
C ASN A 840 5.12 36.16 1.80
N LYS A 841 6.27 36.86 1.75
CA LYS A 841 6.38 38.21 1.20
C LYS A 841 6.58 38.23 -0.32
N ILE A 842 7.17 37.19 -0.88
CA ILE A 842 7.31 37.03 -2.35
C ILE A 842 5.93 36.86 -2.99
N TYR A 843 5.07 36.06 -2.35
CA TYR A 843 3.77 35.66 -2.88
C TYR A 843 2.58 36.45 -2.28
N ASN A 844 2.86 37.41 -1.39
CA ASN A 844 1.87 38.23 -0.66
C ASN A 844 0.74 37.39 -0.02
N THR A 845 1.13 36.29 0.64
CA THR A 845 0.21 35.36 1.33
C THR A 845 0.91 34.68 2.50
N THR A 846 0.20 33.90 3.31
CA THR A 846 0.77 33.16 4.44
C THR A 846 0.80 31.67 4.14
N PHE A 847 1.98 31.07 4.00
CA PHE A 847 2.14 29.61 3.96
C PHE A 847 2.62 29.04 5.31
N PHE A 848 3.39 29.84 6.07
CA PHE A 848 3.74 29.54 7.46
C PHE A 848 3.54 30.79 8.32
N SER A 849 2.83 30.64 9.43
CA SER A 849 2.70 31.62 10.50
C SER A 849 3.81 31.42 11.55
N PRO A 850 4.37 32.48 12.12
CA PRO A 850 5.21 32.36 13.31
C PRO A 850 4.42 31.83 14.51
N TYR A 851 5.07 31.00 15.33
CA TYR A 851 4.52 30.48 16.59
C TYR A 851 5.64 30.24 17.60
N VAL A 852 5.28 29.97 18.86
CA VAL A 852 6.21 29.51 19.89
C VAL A 852 5.47 28.62 20.90
N GLY A 853 6.17 27.66 21.49
CA GLY A 853 5.57 26.65 22.37
C GLY A 853 4.79 25.58 21.60
N MET A 854 3.98 24.81 22.32
CA MET A 854 3.19 23.68 21.79
C MET A 854 1.68 23.88 22.01
N LEU A 855 1.24 25.12 22.21
CA LEU A 855 -0.17 25.51 22.32
C LEU A 855 -0.52 26.51 21.21
N PRO A 856 -0.42 26.11 19.92
CA PRO A 856 -0.50 27.04 18.79
C PRO A 856 -1.93 27.61 18.61
N PRO A 857 -2.08 28.75 17.92
CA PRO A 857 -3.36 29.25 17.43
C PRO A 857 -4.25 28.15 16.80
N GLY A 858 -5.55 28.16 17.11
CA GLY A 858 -6.51 27.12 16.70
C GLY A 858 -6.73 26.01 17.75
N MET A 859 -5.76 25.78 18.64
CA MET A 859 -5.87 24.77 19.69
C MET A 859 -6.81 25.20 20.83
N LEU A 860 -7.49 24.25 21.48
CA LEU A 860 -8.09 24.50 22.79
C LEU A 860 -6.99 24.87 23.80
N TYR A 861 -7.23 25.95 24.56
CA TYR A 861 -6.24 26.56 25.47
C TYR A 861 -4.94 27.03 24.79
N ASN A 862 -4.96 27.41 23.50
CA ASN A 862 -3.84 28.08 22.84
C ASN A 862 -3.21 29.24 23.67
N GLN A 863 -1.92 29.50 23.44
CA GLN A 863 -1.13 30.51 24.14
C GLN A 863 -0.24 31.28 23.16
N THR A 864 -0.43 32.59 23.04
CA THR A 864 0.36 33.41 22.10
C THR A 864 1.73 33.79 22.67
N GLU A 865 2.68 34.18 21.80
CA GLU A 865 3.99 34.71 22.22
C GLU A 865 3.85 35.83 23.25
N GLN A 866 2.87 36.73 23.06
CA GLN A 866 2.66 37.90 23.90
C GLN A 866 2.06 37.53 25.26
N GLN A 867 1.26 36.45 25.33
CA GLN A 867 0.80 35.89 26.60
C GLN A 867 1.95 35.22 27.37
N MET A 868 2.84 34.51 26.67
CA MET A 868 4.07 33.96 27.26
C MET A 868 5.00 35.07 27.79
N ILE A 869 5.29 36.11 26.99
CA ILE A 869 6.09 37.27 27.40
C ILE A 869 5.44 37.98 28.61
N SER A 870 4.11 38.18 28.60
CA SER A 870 3.37 38.76 29.72
C SER A 870 3.41 37.91 31.00
N SER A 871 3.58 36.59 30.88
CA SER A 871 3.80 35.68 32.01
C SER A 871 5.25 35.62 32.50
N GLY A 872 6.17 36.37 31.87
CA GLY A 872 7.60 36.37 32.19
C GLY A 872 8.40 35.27 31.49
N THR A 873 7.83 34.54 30.53
CA THR A 873 8.53 33.52 29.75
C THR A 873 9.46 34.18 28.72
N PRO A 874 10.78 33.86 28.70
CA PRO A 874 11.67 34.34 27.66
C PRO A 874 11.35 33.70 26.30
N VAL A 875 10.95 34.52 25.32
CA VAL A 875 10.72 34.11 23.93
C VAL A 875 11.86 34.61 23.05
N ILE A 876 12.39 33.75 22.16
CA ILE A 876 13.52 34.07 21.28
C ILE A 876 13.07 34.80 20.02
N ASN A 877 11.96 34.37 19.42
CA ASN A 877 11.33 35.01 18.26
C ASN A 877 10.18 35.92 18.74
N ALA A 878 10.51 37.02 19.44
CA ALA A 878 9.56 37.76 20.29
C ALA A 878 8.56 38.66 19.54
N ASN A 879 8.61 38.67 18.21
CA ASN A 879 7.72 39.41 17.30
C ASN A 879 7.32 38.55 16.07
N GLY A 880 7.52 37.23 16.16
CA GLY A 880 7.34 36.28 15.05
C GLY A 880 8.35 36.37 13.89
N LYS A 881 9.07 37.48 13.70
CA LYS A 881 9.98 37.71 12.56
C LYS A 881 11.34 38.27 12.99
N GLU A 882 11.92 37.77 14.07
CA GLU A 882 13.24 38.26 14.51
C GLU A 882 14.32 37.92 13.46
N PRO A 883 15.20 38.87 13.09
CA PRO A 883 16.37 38.59 12.25
C PRO A 883 17.41 37.80 13.05
N PHE A 884 18.54 37.46 12.42
CA PHE A 884 19.70 36.89 13.11
C PHE A 884 20.18 37.78 14.27
N GLN A 885 19.91 37.37 15.52
CA GLN A 885 20.24 38.11 16.75
C GLN A 885 21.68 37.86 17.21
N ILE A 886 22.66 38.17 16.34
CA ILE A 886 24.09 37.87 16.51
C ILE A 886 24.66 38.25 17.89
N SER A 887 24.22 39.36 18.49
CA SER A 887 24.68 39.82 19.81
C SER A 887 24.19 38.92 20.95
N GLN A 888 22.94 38.46 20.92
CA GLN A 888 22.40 37.52 21.92
C GLN A 888 23.01 36.13 21.72
N ALA A 889 23.13 35.70 20.46
CA ALA A 889 23.74 34.42 20.12
C ALA A 889 25.20 34.32 20.64
N LYS A 890 26.02 35.37 20.44
CA LYS A 890 27.38 35.47 21.00
C LYS A 890 27.41 35.58 22.53
N LYS A 891 26.46 36.29 23.15
CA LYS A 891 26.33 36.39 24.61
C LYS A 891 26.14 35.01 25.25
N TYR A 892 25.18 34.21 24.77
CA TYR A 892 24.93 32.88 25.32
C TYR A 892 26.06 31.89 25.01
N LEU A 893 26.68 31.97 23.83
CA LEU A 893 27.88 31.19 23.52
C LEU A 893 29.04 31.50 24.48
N ASN A 894 29.26 32.77 24.81
CA ASN A 894 30.29 33.18 25.78
C ASN A 894 30.00 32.66 27.20
N TYR A 895 28.74 32.57 27.63
CA TYR A 895 28.38 31.94 28.91
C TYR A 895 28.70 30.44 28.96
N PHE A 896 28.66 29.75 27.82
CA PHE A 896 29.09 28.35 27.72
C PHE A 896 30.63 28.21 27.68
N LEU A 897 31.30 28.98 26.82
CA LEU A 897 32.76 28.92 26.61
C LEU A 897 33.58 29.41 27.82
N HIS A 898 33.02 30.32 28.62
CA HIS A 898 33.66 30.89 29.81
C HIS A 898 32.90 30.59 31.11
N GLY A 899 31.99 29.61 31.09
CA GLY A 899 31.26 29.17 32.27
C GLY A 899 32.15 28.44 33.29
N THR A 900 31.84 28.60 34.58
CA THR A 900 32.54 27.91 35.68
C THR A 900 31.71 26.75 36.21
N SER A 901 32.31 25.56 36.27
CA SER A 901 31.68 24.38 36.87
C SER A 901 31.44 24.54 38.38
N THR A 902 30.32 24.01 38.86
CA THR A 902 29.99 23.90 40.30
C THR A 902 29.67 22.44 40.65
N ALA A 903 29.50 22.15 41.94
CA ALA A 903 29.20 20.79 42.41
C ALA A 903 27.89 20.19 41.87
N GLY A 904 26.98 20.99 41.31
CA GLY A 904 25.74 20.53 40.64
C GLY A 904 25.66 20.87 39.15
N GLN A 905 26.69 21.50 38.57
CA GLN A 905 26.69 21.89 37.16
C GLN A 905 28.08 21.76 36.54
N THR A 906 28.24 20.81 35.63
CA THR A 906 29.48 20.47 34.93
C THR A 906 29.37 20.60 33.41
N ASP A 907 28.21 21.02 32.90
CA ASP A 907 27.89 21.18 31.46
C ASP A 907 28.58 22.36 30.75
N VAL A 908 29.75 22.80 31.22
CA VAL A 908 30.48 23.98 30.71
C VAL A 908 31.51 23.61 29.63
N GLY A 909 31.86 24.57 28.77
CA GLY A 909 32.65 24.32 27.56
C GLY A 909 33.99 23.64 27.81
N ASN A 910 34.74 24.05 28.84
CA ASN A 910 36.05 23.46 29.13
C ASN A 910 35.98 21.98 29.54
N LEU A 911 34.96 21.56 30.30
CA LEU A 911 34.73 20.16 30.66
C LEU A 911 34.18 19.34 29.48
N MET A 912 33.43 19.96 28.57
CA MET A 912 33.08 19.35 27.29
C MET A 912 34.24 19.32 26.27
N ASN A 913 35.46 19.74 26.62
CA ASN A 913 36.60 19.95 25.72
C ASN A 913 36.31 20.86 24.51
N VAL A 914 35.33 21.78 24.64
CA VAL A 914 35.03 22.82 23.65
C VAL A 914 35.69 24.13 24.09
N THR A 915 36.65 24.60 23.30
CA THR A 915 37.51 25.74 23.65
C THR A 915 37.48 26.83 22.59
N TYR A 916 37.67 28.08 23.00
CA TYR A 916 37.97 29.18 22.09
C TYR A 916 39.47 29.48 22.11
N SER A 917 40.16 29.22 21.00
CA SER A 917 41.61 29.34 20.87
C SER A 917 42.01 29.81 19.49
N ASN A 918 43.01 30.70 19.39
CA ASN A 918 43.50 31.29 18.13
C ASN A 918 42.37 31.85 17.24
N GLY A 919 41.36 32.47 17.86
CA GLY A 919 40.20 33.03 17.17
C GLY A 919 39.21 32.00 16.62
N LYS A 920 39.23 30.75 17.11
CA LYS A 920 38.36 29.65 16.64
C LYS A 920 37.72 28.89 17.78
N VAL A 921 36.49 28.41 17.57
CA VAL A 921 35.82 27.41 18.42
C VAL A 921 36.26 26.01 17.97
N LEU A 922 36.81 25.23 18.90
CA LEU A 922 37.41 23.92 18.66
C LEU A 922 36.85 22.89 19.62
N TYR A 923 36.76 21.62 19.20
CA TYR A 923 36.48 20.47 20.07
C TYR A 923 37.66 19.49 20.02
N ASN A 924 38.17 19.09 21.19
CA ASN A 924 39.40 18.29 21.33
C ASN A 924 40.58 18.87 20.52
N ASN A 925 40.73 20.20 20.52
CA ASN A 925 41.70 20.97 19.72
C ASN A 925 41.61 20.82 18.18
N LYS A 926 40.52 20.21 17.68
CA LYS A 926 40.19 20.10 16.25
C LYS A 926 38.99 20.99 15.92
N GLN A 927 38.71 21.19 14.63
CA GLN A 927 37.50 21.90 14.19
C GLN A 927 36.24 21.25 14.78
N LEU A 928 35.39 22.04 15.45
CA LEU A 928 34.05 21.61 15.85
C LEU A 928 33.18 21.45 14.60
N VAL A 929 32.55 20.28 14.42
CA VAL A 929 31.65 19.99 13.30
C VAL A 929 30.33 19.44 13.84
N VAL A 930 29.25 20.22 13.69
CA VAL A 930 27.91 19.92 14.22
C VAL A 930 26.91 19.87 13.05
N PRO A 931 26.61 18.68 12.50
CA PRO A 931 25.65 18.54 11.41
C PRO A 931 24.21 18.96 11.77
N LEU A 932 23.50 19.53 10.80
CA LEU A 932 22.08 19.91 10.88
C LEU A 932 21.27 18.99 9.96
N PHE A 933 20.33 18.21 10.49
CA PHE A 933 19.57 17.24 9.70
C PHE A 933 18.23 17.80 9.20
N VAL A 934 17.94 17.59 7.91
CA VAL A 934 16.70 18.01 7.24
C VAL A 934 16.13 16.89 6.35
N PRO A 935 14.80 16.81 6.19
CA PRO A 935 14.18 15.89 5.24
C PRO A 935 14.44 16.33 3.78
N THR A 936 14.61 15.37 2.86
CA THR A 936 14.95 15.67 1.45
C THR A 936 13.89 16.47 0.68
N ASN A 937 12.61 16.31 1.00
CA ASN A 937 11.52 16.86 0.19
C ASN A 937 10.99 18.24 0.64
N TYR A 938 11.68 18.94 1.55
CA TYR A 938 11.24 20.24 2.10
C TYR A 938 12.24 21.37 1.75
N PRO A 939 12.08 22.04 0.58
CA PRO A 939 13.07 23.00 0.09
C PRO A 939 13.19 24.27 0.96
N SER A 940 12.11 24.73 1.58
CA SER A 940 12.12 25.86 2.52
C SER A 940 12.94 25.54 3.78
N VAL A 941 12.75 24.36 4.36
CA VAL A 941 13.50 23.86 5.53
C VAL A 941 14.99 23.71 5.21
N LEU A 942 15.32 23.16 4.02
CA LEU A 942 16.69 23.06 3.52
C LEU A 942 17.34 24.44 3.35
N ALA A 943 16.61 25.42 2.80
CA ALA A 943 17.09 26.80 2.67
C ALA A 943 17.31 27.46 4.05
N GLY A 944 16.39 27.25 4.99
CA GLY A 944 16.51 27.70 6.39
C GLY A 944 17.75 27.16 7.08
N ALA A 945 17.96 25.84 7.05
CA ALA A 945 19.16 25.22 7.59
C ALA A 945 20.45 25.71 6.90
N THR A 946 20.40 25.97 5.59
CA THR A 946 21.55 26.47 4.81
C THR A 946 21.92 27.93 5.13
N THR A 947 20.96 28.77 5.48
CA THR A 947 21.23 30.12 6.01
C THR A 947 21.71 30.04 7.46
N TRP A 948 21.01 29.29 8.31
CA TRP A 948 21.35 29.11 9.72
C TRP A 948 22.76 28.54 9.91
N SER A 949 23.20 27.60 9.07
CA SER A 949 24.58 27.10 9.00
C SER A 949 25.64 28.21 8.89
N LYS A 950 25.35 29.25 8.08
CA LYS A 950 26.26 30.40 7.87
C LYS A 950 26.20 31.39 9.03
N ASP A 951 25.04 31.57 9.64
CA ASP A 951 24.86 32.44 10.82
C ASP A 951 25.50 31.81 12.08
N LEU A 952 25.42 30.48 12.22
CA LEU A 952 26.17 29.70 13.20
C LEU A 952 27.69 29.85 13.03
N ALA A 953 28.20 29.82 11.80
CA ALA A 953 29.62 30.04 11.50
C ALA A 953 30.10 31.48 11.85
N GLN A 954 29.22 32.48 11.86
CA GLN A 954 29.53 33.85 12.27
C GLN A 954 29.58 34.04 13.80
N ILE A 955 28.95 33.16 14.58
CA ILE A 955 29.05 33.14 16.05
C ILE A 955 30.14 32.19 16.56
N MET A 956 30.41 31.09 15.85
CA MET A 956 31.46 30.11 16.17
C MET A 956 32.51 30.06 15.05
N PRO A 957 33.40 31.06 14.94
CA PRO A 957 34.45 31.07 13.93
C PRO A 957 35.28 29.78 13.94
N GLY A 958 35.58 29.25 12.76
CA GLY A 958 36.36 28.02 12.62
C GLY A 958 35.62 26.71 12.90
N ALA A 959 34.40 26.73 13.45
CA ALA A 959 33.50 25.57 13.46
C ALA A 959 32.86 25.36 12.07
N SER A 960 32.11 24.26 11.91
CA SER A 960 31.37 23.93 10.68
C SER A 960 30.00 23.30 11.01
N PHE A 961 29.00 23.63 10.19
CA PHE A 961 27.59 23.27 10.41
C PHE A 961 26.98 22.66 9.14
N PRO A 962 27.46 21.48 8.69
CA PRO A 962 27.03 20.90 7.42
C PRO A 962 25.55 20.48 7.48
N VAL A 963 24.78 20.85 6.46
CA VAL A 963 23.38 20.45 6.34
C VAL A 963 23.32 19.07 5.68
N ILE A 964 22.73 18.09 6.36
CA ILE A 964 22.61 16.71 5.93
C ILE A 964 21.15 16.44 5.56
N SER A 965 20.92 16.06 4.31
CA SER A 965 19.60 15.69 3.83
C SER A 965 19.40 14.18 3.93
N ILE A 966 18.29 13.75 4.53
CA ILE A 966 17.91 12.34 4.65
C ILE A 966 16.43 12.11 4.28
N PRO A 967 16.02 10.91 3.86
CA PRO A 967 14.61 10.53 3.73
C PRO A 967 13.83 10.74 5.04
N PHE A 968 12.53 11.06 4.94
CA PHE A 968 11.70 11.23 6.14
C PHE A 968 11.54 9.92 6.94
N THR A 969 11.53 8.77 6.26
CA THR A 969 11.60 7.43 6.89
C THR A 969 12.78 7.30 7.84
N ASP A 970 13.91 7.89 7.48
CA ASP A 970 15.16 7.78 8.23
C ASP A 970 15.14 8.76 9.41
N VAL A 971 14.54 9.96 9.25
CA VAL A 971 14.22 10.86 10.37
C VAL A 971 13.40 10.13 11.43
N ILE A 972 12.34 9.41 11.01
CA ILE A 972 11.49 8.60 11.91
C ILE A 972 12.29 7.45 12.55
N ALA A 973 13.02 6.66 11.77
CA ALA A 973 13.82 5.54 12.30
C ALA A 973 14.86 6.00 13.34
N TYR A 974 15.50 7.14 13.09
CA TYR A 974 16.43 7.77 14.02
C TYR A 974 15.78 8.44 15.24
N THR A 975 14.44 8.46 15.36
CA THR A 975 13.80 8.85 16.63
C THR A 975 13.90 7.78 17.73
N ALA A 976 14.26 6.54 17.37
CA ALA A 976 14.28 5.41 18.27
C ALA A 976 15.20 5.61 19.50
N GLN A 977 14.77 5.05 20.62
CA GLN A 977 15.42 5.12 21.94
C GLN A 977 16.91 4.73 21.86
N ASN A 978 17.79 5.60 22.37
CA ASN A 978 19.27 5.53 22.28
C ASN A 978 19.90 5.54 20.87
N GLN A 979 19.13 5.62 19.78
CA GLN A 979 19.67 5.53 18.41
C GLN A 979 19.85 6.88 17.70
N ASN A 980 19.28 7.98 18.22
CA ASN A 980 19.33 9.28 17.53
C ASN A 980 20.77 9.80 17.28
N PRO A 981 21.22 9.90 16.01
CA PRO A 981 22.51 10.46 15.63
C PRO A 981 22.46 11.96 15.35
N MET A 982 21.27 12.56 15.26
CA MET A 982 21.08 13.93 14.80
C MET A 982 21.37 14.91 15.95
N PRO A 983 22.39 15.80 15.87
CA PRO A 983 22.64 16.81 16.90
C PRO A 983 21.54 17.87 16.91
N VAL A 984 21.16 18.30 15.70
CA VAL A 984 19.99 19.12 15.42
C VAL A 984 19.18 18.36 14.37
N GLY A 985 17.92 18.04 14.68
CA GLY A 985 17.01 17.32 13.80
C GLY A 985 15.73 18.13 13.54
N TRP A 986 15.27 18.15 12.29
CA TRP A 986 13.96 18.69 11.93
C TRP A 986 12.83 17.71 12.27
N ALA A 987 11.67 18.24 12.68
CA ALA A 987 10.40 17.51 12.65
C ALA A 987 9.20 18.45 12.47
N ALA A 988 8.05 17.82 12.21
CA ALA A 988 6.73 18.43 12.33
C ALA A 988 5.86 17.60 13.30
N TRP A 989 4.77 18.19 13.78
CA TRP A 989 3.68 17.51 14.49
C TRP A 989 2.34 18.00 13.94
N TYR A 990 1.46 17.07 13.61
CA TYR A 990 0.03 17.29 13.41
C TYR A 990 -0.67 16.48 14.50
N PRO A 991 -1.71 17.02 15.15
CA PRO A 991 -2.34 16.31 16.25
C PRO A 991 -3.23 15.15 15.81
N ASP A 992 -3.32 14.15 16.67
CA ASP A 992 -4.41 13.19 16.68
C ASP A 992 -5.70 13.83 17.22
N TYR A 993 -5.59 14.75 18.18
CA TYR A 993 -6.71 15.49 18.77
C TYR A 993 -6.29 16.86 19.35
N PRO A 994 -7.10 17.93 19.24
CA PRO A 994 -6.65 19.32 19.50
C PRO A 994 -6.66 19.73 20.99
N TYR A 995 -6.20 18.84 21.88
CA TYR A 995 -6.07 19.09 23.33
C TYR A 995 -4.60 19.24 23.76
N PRO A 996 -4.27 20.09 24.75
CA PRO A 996 -2.90 20.28 25.25
C PRO A 996 -2.12 19.02 25.63
N THR A 997 -2.75 17.89 25.92
CA THR A 997 -2.08 16.63 26.25
C THR A 997 -1.38 16.03 25.02
N ASP A 998 -2.04 16.01 23.87
CA ASP A 998 -1.52 15.47 22.60
C ASP A 998 -0.21 16.15 22.15
N TYR A 999 -0.07 17.44 22.45
CA TYR A 999 1.15 18.18 22.17
C TYR A 999 2.14 18.18 23.34
N LEU A 1000 1.71 18.56 24.55
CA LEU A 1000 2.66 18.81 25.64
C LEU A 1000 3.32 17.52 26.14
N LEU A 1001 2.65 16.36 26.06
CA LEU A 1001 3.22 15.08 26.46
C LEU A 1001 4.40 14.67 25.54
N PRO A 1002 4.20 14.42 24.23
CA PRO A 1002 5.30 13.97 23.35
C PRO A 1002 6.31 15.07 22.98
N LEU A 1003 5.95 16.37 23.11
CA LEU A 1003 6.80 17.47 22.62
C LEU A 1003 7.46 18.34 23.70
N SER A 1004 6.93 18.40 24.93
CA SER A 1004 7.38 19.34 25.98
C SER A 1004 7.74 18.70 27.31
N LEU A 1005 7.13 17.56 27.66
CA LEU A 1005 7.28 16.95 28.99
C LEU A 1005 8.63 16.22 29.12
N PRO A 1006 9.49 16.47 30.11
CA PRO A 1006 10.80 15.84 30.20
C PRO A 1006 10.72 14.43 30.85
N THR A 1007 10.24 13.45 30.09
CA THR A 1007 10.05 12.05 30.51
C THR A 1007 10.36 11.07 29.37
N ASN A 1008 10.50 9.77 29.68
CA ASN A 1008 10.72 8.72 28.66
C ASN A 1008 9.54 8.55 27.68
N GLY A 1009 8.39 9.19 27.91
CA GLY A 1009 7.25 9.25 26.96
C GLY A 1009 7.32 10.43 25.99
N SER A 1010 8.46 11.11 25.88
CA SER A 1010 8.60 12.39 25.18
C SER A 1010 9.88 12.49 24.36
N LEU A 1011 9.88 13.47 23.47
CA LEU A 1011 10.75 13.58 22.31
C LEU A 1011 10.63 12.37 21.38
N PHE A 1012 9.67 12.50 20.47
CA PHE A 1012 9.98 12.40 19.05
C PHE A 1012 11.40 12.97 18.80
N MET A 1013 12.37 12.10 18.48
CA MET A 1013 13.83 12.33 18.48
C MET A 1013 14.63 12.12 19.80
N GLY A 1014 14.19 11.24 20.72
CA GLY A 1014 15.11 10.57 21.66
C GLY A 1014 14.62 10.39 23.10
N ALA A 1015 13.81 9.36 23.34
CA ALA A 1015 13.10 9.10 24.61
C ALA A 1015 13.96 9.10 25.90
N ASP A 1016 15.20 8.57 25.90
CA ASP A 1016 15.91 8.32 27.17
C ASP A 1016 16.62 9.54 27.78
N GLN A 1017 16.80 10.63 27.03
CA GLN A 1017 17.85 11.61 27.33
C GLN A 1017 17.35 13.05 27.54
N PHE A 1018 16.04 13.28 27.46
CA PHE A 1018 15.36 14.50 27.92
C PHE A 1018 14.60 14.24 29.23
N THR A 1019 15.33 13.92 30.30
CA THR A 1019 14.74 13.57 31.60
C THR A 1019 15.50 14.23 32.77
N PRO A 1020 14.83 14.59 33.89
CA PRO A 1020 15.49 15.08 35.10
C PRO A 1020 16.56 14.12 35.62
N TYR A 1021 16.32 12.81 35.50
CA TYR A 1021 17.25 11.78 35.97
C TYR A 1021 18.54 11.78 35.15
N PHE A 1022 18.47 11.79 33.82
CA PHE A 1022 19.65 11.81 32.96
C PHE A 1022 20.44 13.12 33.11
N VAL A 1023 19.74 14.25 33.01
CA VAL A 1023 20.34 15.59 33.04
C VAL A 1023 20.92 15.93 34.42
N GLY A 1024 20.27 15.48 35.50
CA GLY A 1024 20.68 15.71 36.89
C GLY A 1024 21.65 14.66 37.46
N ASN A 1025 22.11 13.68 36.67
CA ASN A 1025 22.92 12.57 37.18
C ASN A 1025 24.32 13.02 37.61
N MET A 1026 24.50 13.32 38.90
CA MET A 1026 25.79 13.71 39.48
C MET A 1026 26.89 12.65 39.39
N SER A 1027 26.57 11.39 39.03
CA SER A 1027 27.58 10.36 38.72
C SER A 1027 28.08 10.41 37.28
N ALA A 1028 27.41 11.15 36.39
CA ALA A 1028 27.90 11.42 35.04
C ALA A 1028 28.91 12.58 35.06
N TYR A 1029 29.92 12.50 34.19
CA TYR A 1029 30.96 13.53 34.06
C TYR A 1029 30.42 14.91 33.62
N ILE A 1030 29.29 14.91 32.92
CA ILE A 1030 28.55 16.10 32.48
C ILE A 1030 27.12 15.99 33.01
N HIS A 1031 26.69 16.96 33.80
CA HIS A 1031 25.36 17.05 34.42
C HIS A 1031 24.98 18.50 34.76
N ASN A 1032 23.68 18.75 34.97
CA ASN A 1032 23.12 20.03 35.39
C ASN A 1032 21.87 19.84 36.27
N THR A 1033 22.04 19.90 37.59
CA THR A 1033 20.94 19.70 38.55
C THR A 1033 19.93 20.85 38.55
N THR A 1034 20.31 22.05 38.10
CA THR A 1034 19.42 23.21 38.00
C THR A 1034 18.46 23.07 36.82
N GLU A 1035 18.94 22.57 35.68
CA GLU A 1035 18.11 22.21 34.53
C GLU A 1035 17.17 21.05 34.89
N ALA A 1036 17.67 20.01 35.56
CA ALA A 1036 16.86 18.89 36.04
C ALA A 1036 15.74 19.32 37.01
N ALA A 1037 16.00 20.31 37.87
CA ALA A 1037 14.98 20.88 38.76
C ALA A 1037 13.89 21.64 37.98
N GLN A 1038 14.25 22.39 36.92
CA GLN A 1038 13.28 23.02 36.02
C GLN A 1038 12.46 21.96 35.25
N MET A 1039 13.09 20.87 34.81
CA MET A 1039 12.39 19.75 34.20
C MET A 1039 11.35 19.13 35.15
N GLY A 1040 11.67 18.97 36.44
CA GLY A 1040 10.71 18.54 37.46
C GLY A 1040 9.53 19.50 37.67
N GLN A 1041 9.73 20.80 37.44
CA GLN A 1041 8.66 21.80 37.46
C GLN A 1041 7.73 21.68 36.25
N ILE A 1042 8.25 21.36 35.05
CA ILE A 1042 7.42 21.07 33.87
C ILE A 1042 6.51 19.87 34.12
N ILE A 1043 7.05 18.79 34.70
CA ILE A 1043 6.24 17.59 35.04
C ILE A 1043 5.15 17.92 36.04
N SER A 1044 5.50 18.61 37.14
CA SER A 1044 4.51 19.03 38.15
C SER A 1044 3.43 19.95 37.57
N ALA A 1045 3.79 20.86 36.66
CA ALA A 1045 2.84 21.75 36.00
C ALA A 1045 1.91 21.01 35.03
N TYR A 1046 2.43 20.02 34.29
CA TYR A 1046 1.61 19.22 33.38
C TYR A 1046 0.59 18.36 34.13
N ASN A 1047 1.04 17.66 35.18
CA ASN A 1047 0.16 16.85 36.04
C ASN A 1047 -0.94 17.71 36.68
N ASN A 1048 -0.61 18.90 37.19
CA ASN A 1048 -1.61 19.84 37.68
C ASN A 1048 -2.63 20.26 36.59
N GLY A 1049 -2.26 20.21 35.31
CA GLY A 1049 -3.16 20.45 34.18
C GLY A 1049 -4.11 19.28 33.92
N THR A 1050 -3.60 18.04 33.89
CA THR A 1050 -4.41 16.83 33.71
C THR A 1050 -5.34 16.57 34.89
N ASP A 1051 -4.85 16.72 36.12
CA ASP A 1051 -5.59 16.49 37.36
C ASP A 1051 -6.74 17.48 37.56
N ASN A 1052 -6.75 18.59 36.78
CA ASN A 1052 -7.78 19.61 36.79
C ASN A 1052 -8.58 19.67 35.47
N SER A 1053 -8.59 18.59 34.66
CA SER A 1053 -9.30 18.51 33.36
C SER A 1053 -10.74 19.06 33.40
N THR A 1054 -11.51 18.69 34.43
CA THR A 1054 -12.91 19.11 34.66
C THR A 1054 -13.07 20.53 35.22
N ASN A 1055 -11.96 21.25 35.41
CA ASN A 1055 -11.93 22.68 35.72
C ASN A 1055 -11.12 23.43 34.63
N PRO A 1056 -11.78 23.82 33.51
CA PRO A 1056 -11.12 24.45 32.36
C PRO A 1056 -10.23 25.66 32.69
N ALA A 1057 -10.55 26.42 33.74
CA ALA A 1057 -9.75 27.58 34.15
C ALA A 1057 -8.42 27.15 34.81
N LEU A 1058 -8.43 26.09 35.64
CA LEU A 1058 -7.21 25.56 36.25
C LEU A 1058 -6.41 24.71 35.26
N ALA A 1059 -7.05 23.88 34.44
CA ALA A 1059 -6.40 23.14 33.35
C ALA A 1059 -5.64 24.09 32.41
N LYS A 1060 -6.33 25.11 31.86
CA LYS A 1060 -5.72 26.13 30.99
C LYS A 1060 -4.52 26.81 31.66
N LYS A 1061 -4.66 27.24 32.92
CA LYS A 1061 -3.57 27.89 33.68
C LYS A 1061 -2.33 26.99 33.76
N TRP A 1062 -2.51 25.72 34.11
CA TRP A 1062 -1.40 24.80 34.32
C TRP A 1062 -0.75 24.33 33.01
N PHE A 1063 -1.53 24.13 31.94
CA PHE A 1063 -0.96 23.91 30.61
C PHE A 1063 -0.21 25.15 30.08
N HIS A 1064 -0.69 26.38 30.35
CA HIS A 1064 0.02 27.63 30.03
C HIS A 1064 1.35 27.77 30.79
N VAL A 1065 1.41 27.34 32.06
CA VAL A 1065 2.66 27.27 32.84
C VAL A 1065 3.60 26.21 32.28
N THR A 1066 3.09 25.01 31.96
CA THR A 1066 3.85 23.91 31.36
C THR A 1066 4.52 24.34 30.05
N ASN A 1067 3.74 24.97 29.16
CA ASN A 1067 4.20 25.46 27.87
C ASN A 1067 5.28 26.56 28.02
N GLY A 1068 5.06 27.55 28.90
CA GLY A 1068 6.05 28.60 29.17
C GLY A 1068 7.38 28.07 29.73
N LEU A 1069 7.32 27.14 30.69
CA LEU A 1069 8.50 26.46 31.21
C LEU A 1069 9.23 25.65 30.12
N ALA A 1070 8.49 24.91 29.29
CA ALA A 1070 9.05 24.15 28.17
C ALA A 1070 9.74 25.06 27.15
N VAL A 1071 9.16 26.21 26.79
CA VAL A 1071 9.79 27.21 25.91
C VAL A 1071 11.11 27.73 26.50
N ASN A 1072 11.15 28.01 27.81
CA ASN A 1072 12.35 28.51 28.48
C ASN A 1072 13.55 27.53 28.45
N THR A 1073 13.30 26.21 28.37
CA THR A 1073 14.37 25.21 28.14
C THR A 1073 15.10 25.43 26.82
N THR A 1074 14.45 26.08 25.84
CA THR A 1074 15.00 26.28 24.49
C THR A 1074 15.39 24.97 23.82
N MET A 1075 14.62 23.89 24.03
CA MET A 1075 14.85 22.62 23.34
C MET A 1075 14.64 22.66 21.82
N ARG A 1076 14.00 23.73 21.30
CA ARG A 1076 13.55 23.81 19.90
C ARG A 1076 13.69 25.20 19.30
N VAL A 1077 13.80 25.23 17.97
CA VAL A 1077 13.66 26.41 17.10
C VAL A 1077 12.32 26.29 16.38
N TYR A 1078 11.41 27.24 16.63
CA TYR A 1078 10.01 27.19 16.21
C TYR A 1078 9.87 27.78 14.80
N ILE A 1079 10.16 27.00 13.76
CA ILE A 1079 10.28 27.49 12.38
C ILE A 1079 8.94 27.73 11.67
N GLY A 1080 7.81 27.32 12.25
CA GLY A 1080 6.50 27.87 11.92
C GLY A 1080 5.33 26.91 12.13
N GLN A 1081 4.14 27.48 12.29
CA GLN A 1081 2.86 26.80 12.13
C GLN A 1081 2.48 26.89 10.65
N GLN A 1082 2.06 25.80 10.03
CA GLN A 1082 1.66 25.81 8.62
C GLN A 1082 0.33 26.58 8.43
N HIS A 1083 0.08 27.04 7.21
CA HIS A 1083 -1.16 27.71 6.82
C HIS A 1083 -1.50 27.28 5.39
N ASN A 1084 -2.58 26.50 5.28
CA ASN A 1084 -3.00 25.85 4.04
C ASN A 1084 -3.92 26.75 3.22
N HIS A 1085 -4.05 26.40 1.94
CA HIS A 1085 -5.00 27.03 1.04
C HIS A 1085 -5.72 25.94 0.23
N TRP A 1086 -7.04 25.89 0.31
CA TRP A 1086 -7.82 25.21 -0.71
C TRP A 1086 -7.66 25.94 -2.04
N THR A 1087 -7.48 25.18 -3.12
CA THR A 1087 -7.37 25.70 -4.48
C THR A 1087 -8.44 25.01 -5.32
N ILE A 1088 -9.63 25.62 -5.32
CA ILE A 1088 -10.88 24.97 -5.72
C ILE A 1088 -11.61 25.75 -6.82
N SER A 1089 -12.43 25.06 -7.61
CA SER A 1089 -13.27 25.65 -8.66
C SER A 1089 -14.18 26.74 -8.11
N SER A 1090 -14.21 27.91 -8.78
CA SER A 1090 -15.08 29.04 -8.43
C SER A 1090 -16.59 28.73 -8.51
N LYS A 1091 -16.96 27.58 -9.07
CA LYS A 1091 -18.34 27.06 -9.13
C LYS A 1091 -18.79 26.34 -7.85
N ILE A 1092 -17.88 26.09 -6.91
CA ILE A 1092 -18.22 25.52 -5.60
C ILE A 1092 -18.72 26.62 -4.68
N SER A 1093 -19.68 26.29 -3.82
CA SER A 1093 -20.25 27.21 -2.84
C SER A 1093 -19.18 27.74 -1.89
N SER A 1094 -19.06 29.06 -1.80
CA SER A 1094 -18.06 29.72 -0.95
C SER A 1094 -18.35 29.57 0.54
N SER A 1095 -19.63 29.50 0.93
CA SER A 1095 -20.03 29.25 2.32
C SER A 1095 -19.63 27.85 2.79
N ASP A 1096 -19.65 26.87 1.89
CA ASP A 1096 -19.34 25.48 2.22
C ASP A 1096 -17.85 25.35 2.59
N MET A 1097 -17.00 26.02 1.81
CA MET A 1097 -15.56 26.14 2.07
C MET A 1097 -15.26 26.87 3.38
N THR A 1098 -15.93 27.99 3.68
CA THR A 1098 -15.65 28.77 4.89
C THR A 1098 -16.25 28.19 6.16
N ASN A 1099 -17.36 27.43 6.07
CA ASN A 1099 -18.10 26.97 7.24
C ASN A 1099 -17.74 25.55 7.67
N TYR A 1100 -17.25 24.71 6.75
CA TYR A 1100 -16.98 23.30 7.01
C TYR A 1100 -15.54 22.90 6.65
N GLN A 1101 -15.12 23.14 5.40
CA GLN A 1101 -13.82 22.65 4.90
C GLN A 1101 -12.61 23.38 5.51
N GLY A 1102 -12.81 24.42 6.34
CA GLY A 1102 -11.75 25.09 7.10
C GLY A 1102 -11.45 24.49 8.49
N ASN A 1103 -11.98 23.32 8.84
CA ASN A 1103 -11.69 22.70 10.14
C ASN A 1103 -10.26 22.17 10.22
N THR A 1104 -9.46 22.65 11.18
CA THR A 1104 -8.03 22.33 11.29
C THR A 1104 -7.71 20.90 11.77
N MET A 1105 -8.69 20.07 12.11
CA MET A 1105 -8.47 18.64 12.39
C MET A 1105 -8.71 17.75 11.17
N ILE A 1106 -9.33 18.30 10.12
CA ILE A 1106 -9.73 17.57 8.91
C ILE A 1106 -8.98 18.13 7.68
N ALA A 1107 -8.86 19.46 7.61
CA ALA A 1107 -8.26 20.16 6.47
C ALA A 1107 -6.74 20.33 6.56
N ASP A 1108 -6.15 20.16 7.75
CA ASP A 1108 -4.68 20.13 7.96
C ASP A 1108 -4.00 19.09 7.06
N THR A 1109 -4.65 17.95 6.98
CA THR A 1109 -4.32 16.75 6.23
C THR A 1109 -5.03 16.73 4.86
N TYR A 1110 -5.47 17.89 4.38
CA TYR A 1110 -6.12 18.12 3.09
C TYR A 1110 -7.38 17.27 2.80
N LEU A 1111 -8.06 16.76 3.82
CA LEU A 1111 -9.29 15.98 3.64
C LEU A 1111 -10.49 16.89 3.36
N LEU A 1112 -11.37 16.48 2.44
CA LEU A 1112 -12.64 17.15 2.17
C LEU A 1112 -13.82 16.33 2.70
N LEU A 1113 -14.77 16.99 3.38
CA LEU A 1113 -16.07 16.40 3.71
C LEU A 1113 -17.03 16.64 2.55
N TYR A 1114 -17.14 15.66 1.65
CA TYR A 1114 -17.79 15.82 0.35
C TYR A 1114 -19.31 15.96 0.42
N ASN A 1115 -19.96 15.65 1.54
CA ASN A 1115 -21.40 15.92 1.73
C ASN A 1115 -21.67 17.36 2.17
N LEU A 1116 -20.65 18.03 2.70
CA LEU A 1116 -20.60 19.45 3.05
C LEU A 1116 -20.01 20.28 1.90
N LEU A 1117 -20.26 19.86 0.66
CA LEU A 1117 -19.94 20.57 -0.57
C LEU A 1117 -21.16 20.61 -1.51
N SER A 1118 -21.30 21.73 -2.21
CA SER A 1118 -22.30 21.96 -3.23
C SER A 1118 -21.78 22.86 -4.35
N TYR A 1119 -22.41 22.74 -5.53
CA TYR A 1119 -22.21 23.69 -6.62
C TYR A 1119 -23.11 24.91 -6.42
N SER A 1120 -22.54 26.09 -6.59
CA SER A 1120 -23.25 27.38 -6.58
C SER A 1120 -24.34 27.38 -7.66
N THR A 1121 -25.59 27.55 -7.22
CA THR A 1121 -26.74 27.69 -8.13
C THR A 1121 -26.64 29.02 -8.89
N THR A 1122 -26.44 28.93 -10.21
CA THR A 1122 -26.30 30.05 -11.16
C THR A 1122 -27.03 29.74 -12.46
#